data_AF-A0AAE1CKN8-F1
#
_entry.id   AF-A0AAE1CKN8-F1
#
_cell.length_a   1.000
_cell.length_b   1.000
_cell.length_c   1.000
_cell.angle_alpha   90.00
_cell.angle_beta   90.00
_cell.angle_gamma   90.00
#
_symmetry.space_group_name_H-M   'P 1'
#
loop_
_entity.id
_entity.type
_entity.pdbx_description
1 polymer ?
#
loop_
_entity_poly.entity_id
_entity_poly.type
_entity_poly.pdbx_seq_one_letter_code
_entity_poly.pdbx_strand_id
1 'polypeptide(L)'
;MILLMPVQFLFGKLFSRLRRKTAVLTDKRVKVMNEIISGIRIIKLYCWEKPFGRLVENLRRLIVGVLTSVPTSVPTSVLPVYLPVYLPVYLPMYLPVYLPVYLPVYLPVYLPVYLPVHLPVYLPVYLPVYLPVYLPMYLPVYLPVYLPVYLPVYLPVYLPVYLPVHLPVYLPVYLPVYLPVYLPVYLPVYLPVYLPVYLPVYLPVYLPVYLPVYLPIQEVKQLRRTRRVQACVMGSFFATAQMSIFLFVLTYVLTDQEDKIRPGSVFMVIGLVQCLRLTCGRFVSSASQHLAETLVVIERIQVFRLLEDLKKVTAQHPENGNARHSHSGDEEELKTGCCVELTNLTAKWDGDNAVSNTLEDITLKVRPGCLLAVIGPVGSGKTSLLMSILGELPIQSGSVRAQGKIAYVSQHPWIFSGSLRQNILFGQSFEKARYDKIIRICALSHDLSILPNGDLTLIGDRGVTLSGGQRARVSLARALYMDADIYLLDDPLAAVDTAVGKHIFDKCIMRYLRNKPRILVTHQVHLLPVADNIVILTDGKILSQGTYMELSKSGVDFSELLKVAEEDTVEKDRQSMLSLCDQAHYIRPRADTNVSAKSSGEENVPYSVHLPEEEERETGRIDLNVLISYFKAGAGIVRFILLVLFLLLAQIFLVTSDWWLARWTNEIEDRHDAIETHDPDFTHCNATTDGNVLTTGRMVIPEVDTYFNLHVYTGILVAVFVCTLTRAFMFFKLAVTAGGNLHNMMFARILRATMAFFDMNPV
;
A
#
# COMPACT_ATOMS: atom_id res chain seq x y z
N MET A 1 -21.21 -14.11 35.09
CA MET A 1 -20.81 -14.43 33.70
C MET A 1 -21.69 -13.81 32.62
N ILE A 2 -23.02 -13.91 32.70
CA ILE A 2 -23.95 -13.38 31.66
C ILE A 2 -23.78 -11.86 31.47
N LEU A 3 -23.61 -11.09 32.56
CA LEU A 3 -23.32 -9.64 32.52
C LEU A 3 -22.02 -9.26 31.78
N LEU A 4 -21.08 -10.19 31.59
CA LEU A 4 -19.84 -9.93 30.83
C LEU A 4 -20.03 -10.10 29.32
N MET A 5 -21.09 -10.78 28.85
CA MET A 5 -21.33 -10.97 27.42
C MET A 5 -21.57 -9.65 26.68
N PRO A 6 -22.40 -8.70 27.16
CA PRO A 6 -22.56 -7.40 26.51
C PRO A 6 -21.24 -6.61 26.44
N VAL A 7 -20.42 -6.69 27.49
CA VAL A 7 -19.10 -6.05 27.53
C VAL A 7 -18.17 -6.65 26.48
N GLN A 8 -18.14 -7.99 26.35
CA GLN A 8 -17.38 -8.68 25.32
C GLN A 8 -17.87 -8.35 23.91
N PHE A 9 -19.18 -8.23 23.71
CA PHE A 9 -19.78 -7.83 22.44
C PHE A 9 -19.40 -6.38 22.06
N LEU A 10 -19.41 -5.45 23.02
CA LEU A 10 -18.94 -4.08 22.81
C LEU A 10 -17.46 -4.04 22.40
N PHE A 11 -16.61 -4.84 23.03
CA PHE A 11 -15.21 -5.00 22.62
C PHE A 11 -15.08 -5.61 21.21
N GLY A 12 -15.94 -6.57 20.85
CA GLY A 12 -16.02 -7.13 19.49
C GLY A 12 -16.38 -6.07 18.44
N LYS A 13 -17.36 -5.21 18.72
CA LYS A 13 -17.75 -4.10 17.84
C LYS A 13 -16.64 -3.06 17.69
N LEU A 14 -15.94 -2.73 18.79
CA LEU A 14 -14.77 -1.85 18.76
C LEU A 14 -13.63 -2.46 17.94
N PHE A 15 -13.37 -3.76 18.12
CA PHE A 15 -12.36 -4.51 17.37
C PHE A 15 -12.64 -4.45 15.85
N SER A 16 -13.88 -4.71 15.42
CA SER A 16 -14.28 -4.63 14.01
C SER A 16 -14.03 -3.25 13.38
N ARG A 17 -14.42 -2.18 14.07
CA ARG A 17 -14.16 -0.80 13.61
C ARG A 17 -12.67 -0.51 13.43
N LEU A 18 -11.83 -0.98 14.35
CA LEU A 18 -10.38 -0.83 14.28
C LEU A 18 -9.77 -1.70 13.16
N ARG A 19 -10.31 -2.91 12.96
CA ARG A 19 -9.88 -3.84 11.91
C ARG A 19 -10.18 -3.30 10.51
N ARG A 20 -11.35 -2.71 10.28
CA ARG A 20 -11.71 -2.03 9.02
C ARG A 20 -10.70 -0.95 8.66
N LYS A 21 -10.35 -0.09 9.62
CA LYS A 21 -9.32 0.96 9.42
C LYS A 21 -7.94 0.37 9.13
N THR A 22 -7.60 -0.74 9.80
CA THR A 22 -6.32 -1.42 9.59
C THR A 22 -6.24 -2.01 8.18
N ALA A 23 -7.31 -2.68 7.71
CA ALA A 23 -7.36 -3.30 6.39
C ALA A 23 -7.11 -2.30 5.25
N VAL A 24 -7.76 -1.13 5.29
CA VAL A 24 -7.54 -0.06 4.29
C VAL A 24 -6.09 0.42 4.26
N LEU A 25 -5.43 0.50 5.42
CA LEU A 25 -4.02 0.89 5.50
C LEU A 25 -3.10 -0.23 4.97
N THR A 26 -3.42 -1.49 5.27
CA THR A 26 -2.71 -2.65 4.73
C THR A 26 -2.81 -2.71 3.21
N ASP A 27 -4.00 -2.49 2.62
CA ASP A 27 -4.19 -2.48 1.17
C ASP A 27 -3.33 -1.40 0.50
N LYS A 28 -3.32 -0.18 1.06
CA LYS A 28 -2.45 0.90 0.57
C LYS A 28 -0.97 0.56 0.66
N ARG A 29 -0.53 -0.09 1.75
CA ARG A 29 0.85 -0.54 1.91
C ARG A 29 1.22 -1.58 0.86
N VAL A 30 0.37 -2.58 0.64
CA VAL A 30 0.61 -3.64 -0.36
C VAL A 30 0.69 -3.04 -1.76
N LYS A 31 -0.21 -2.10 -2.10
CA LYS A 31 -0.14 -1.37 -3.38
C LYS A 31 1.21 -0.67 -3.56
N VAL A 32 1.65 0.12 -2.56
CA VAL A 32 2.94 0.82 -2.62
C VAL A 32 4.12 -0.16 -2.67
N MET A 33 4.05 -1.27 -1.94
CA MET A 33 5.10 -2.29 -1.97
C MET A 33 5.19 -2.93 -3.36
N ASN A 34 4.06 -3.23 -4.01
CA ASN A 34 4.03 -3.72 -5.39
C ASN A 34 4.59 -2.70 -6.38
N GLU A 35 4.27 -1.40 -6.22
CA GLU A 35 4.85 -0.33 -7.02
C GLU A 35 6.38 -0.25 -6.85
N ILE A 36 6.88 -0.38 -5.62
CA ILE A 36 8.32 -0.38 -5.33
C ILE A 36 9.02 -1.60 -5.92
N ILE A 37 8.44 -2.80 -5.80
CA ILE A 37 9.08 -4.01 -6.32
C ILE A 37 9.01 -4.02 -7.86
N SER A 38 7.89 -3.61 -8.46
CA SER A 38 7.77 -3.41 -9.91
C SER A 38 8.78 -2.39 -10.44
N GLY A 39 9.03 -1.31 -9.67
CA GLY A 39 10.02 -0.28 -9.97
C GLY A 39 11.45 -0.57 -9.48
N ILE A 40 11.76 -1.76 -8.95
CA ILE A 40 13.02 -2.01 -8.23
C ILE A 40 14.25 -1.77 -9.11
N ARG A 41 14.16 -2.10 -10.40
CA ARG A 41 15.25 -1.93 -11.36
C ARG A 41 15.69 -0.47 -11.47
N ILE A 42 14.73 0.44 -11.54
CA ILE A 42 14.98 1.89 -11.59
C ILE A 42 15.65 2.33 -10.30
N ILE A 43 15.13 1.91 -9.15
CA ILE A 43 15.68 2.27 -7.84
C ILE A 43 17.15 1.85 -7.71
N LYS A 44 17.51 0.66 -8.22
CA LYS A 44 18.89 0.18 -8.21
C LYS A 44 19.80 0.94 -9.16
N LEU A 45 19.33 1.18 -10.39
CA LEU A 45 20.10 1.86 -11.44
C LEU A 45 20.53 3.27 -10.99
N TYR A 46 19.60 4.03 -10.40
CA TYR A 46 19.88 5.37 -9.87
C TYR A 46 20.55 5.37 -8.49
N CYS A 47 20.93 4.19 -7.97
CA CYS A 47 21.50 4.03 -6.63
C CYS A 47 20.62 4.66 -5.51
N TRP A 48 19.30 4.72 -5.72
CA TRP A 48 18.37 5.35 -4.79
C TRP A 48 18.12 4.53 -3.52
N GLU A 49 18.61 3.29 -3.46
CA GLU A 49 18.47 2.39 -2.31
C GLU A 49 18.94 3.03 -0.98
N LYS A 50 20.13 3.63 -0.97
CA LYS A 50 20.73 4.24 0.21
C LYS A 50 20.02 5.53 0.65
N PRO A 51 19.77 6.52 -0.22
CA PRO A 51 19.02 7.71 0.17
C PRO A 51 17.58 7.38 0.57
N PHE A 52 16.90 6.49 -0.17
CA PHE A 52 15.55 6.04 0.18
C PHE A 52 15.54 5.31 1.53
N GLY A 53 16.47 4.38 1.76
CA GLY A 53 16.64 3.67 3.03
C GLY A 53 16.94 4.60 4.21
N ARG A 54 17.86 5.56 4.05
CA ARG A 54 18.18 6.56 5.09
C ARG A 54 16.99 7.46 5.39
N LEU A 55 16.23 7.86 4.39
CA LEU A 55 15.07 8.73 4.54
C LEU A 55 13.94 8.03 5.31
N VAL A 56 13.64 6.78 4.96
CA VAL A 56 12.70 5.91 5.69
C VAL A 56 13.14 5.72 7.15
N GLU A 57 14.44 5.49 7.37
CA GLU A 57 14.99 5.26 8.71
C GLU A 57 14.98 6.52 9.58
N ASN A 58 15.39 7.67 9.03
CA ASN A 58 15.40 8.96 9.73
C ASN A 58 13.99 9.41 10.10
N LEU A 59 13.03 9.30 9.17
CA LEU A 59 11.63 9.60 9.46
C LEU A 59 11.07 8.68 10.55
N ARG A 60 11.44 7.39 10.54
CA ARG A 60 11.03 6.46 11.59
C ARG A 60 11.63 6.83 12.95
N ARG A 61 12.92 7.19 13.05
CA ARG A 61 13.56 7.59 14.32
C ARG A 61 12.92 8.85 14.90
N LEU A 62 12.70 9.88 14.07
CA LEU A 62 12.02 11.11 14.46
C LEU A 62 10.61 10.83 15.00
N ILE A 63 9.84 10.00 14.31
CA ILE A 63 8.45 9.71 14.70
C ILE A 63 8.37 8.81 15.93
N VAL A 64 9.27 7.83 16.10
CA VAL A 64 9.36 7.02 17.32
C VAL A 64 9.73 7.90 18.52
N GLY A 65 10.66 8.84 18.36
CA GLY A 65 11.00 9.82 19.40
C GLY A 65 9.81 10.67 19.85
N VAL A 66 9.00 11.13 18.90
CA VAL A 66 7.77 11.90 19.18
C VAL A 66 6.66 11.02 19.80
N LEU A 67 6.53 9.76 19.37
CA LEU A 67 5.57 8.81 19.94
C LEU A 67 5.92 8.37 21.37
N THR A 68 7.19 8.43 21.75
CA THR A 68 7.63 8.16 23.13
C THR A 68 7.51 9.36 24.05
N SER A 69 7.53 10.59 23.52
CA SER A 69 7.48 11.82 24.32
C SER A 69 6.06 12.38 24.54
N VAL A 70 5.04 11.95 23.77
CA VAL A 70 3.68 12.50 23.86
C VAL A 70 2.69 11.50 24.51
N PRO A 71 2.05 11.85 25.64
CA PRO A 71 0.95 11.06 26.22
C PRO A 71 -0.23 10.90 25.25
N THR A 72 -0.94 9.77 25.33
CA THR A 72 -1.90 9.27 24.34
C THR A 72 -3.20 10.09 24.11
N SER A 73 -3.31 11.32 24.59
CA SER A 73 -4.58 12.08 24.65
C SER A 73 -4.64 13.37 23.83
N VAL A 74 -3.63 13.76 23.04
CA VAL A 74 -3.70 15.02 22.25
C VAL A 74 -3.88 14.75 20.75
N PRO A 75 -4.83 15.39 20.05
CA PRO A 75 -4.97 15.29 18.61
C PRO A 75 -3.75 15.94 17.93
N THR A 76 -3.00 15.12 17.20
CA THR A 76 -1.79 15.51 16.48
C THR A 76 -2.13 16.47 15.34
N SER A 77 -1.94 17.77 15.56
CA SER A 77 -1.87 18.76 14.48
C SER A 77 -0.51 18.67 13.78
N VAL A 78 -0.51 18.92 12.48
CA VAL A 78 0.51 18.62 11.46
C VAL A 78 1.87 19.32 11.68
N LEU A 79 1.94 20.27 12.61
CA LEU A 79 3.04 21.22 12.80
C LEU A 79 4.41 20.62 13.20
N PRO A 80 4.50 19.63 14.12
CA PRO A 80 5.80 19.11 14.58
C PRO A 80 6.49 18.20 13.56
N VAL A 81 5.74 17.72 12.56
CA VAL A 81 6.25 16.89 11.45
C VAL A 81 6.71 17.78 10.28
N TYR A 82 6.03 18.90 10.07
CA TYR A 82 6.27 19.79 8.93
C TYR A 82 7.61 20.53 9.05
N LEU A 83 7.90 21.11 10.22
CA LEU A 83 9.07 22.00 10.41
C LEU A 83 10.45 21.32 10.19
N PRO A 84 10.76 20.14 10.75
CA PRO A 84 12.08 19.53 10.62
C PRO A 84 12.31 18.80 9.29
N VAL A 85 11.25 18.53 8.52
CA VAL A 85 11.35 17.91 7.18
C VAL A 85 11.43 18.98 6.09
N TYR A 86 10.66 20.06 6.24
CA TYR A 86 10.63 21.15 5.27
C TYR A 86 11.92 21.96 5.30
N LEU A 87 12.43 22.33 6.48
CA LEU A 87 13.58 23.22 6.61
C LEU A 87 14.88 22.71 5.95
N PRO A 88 15.37 21.47 6.17
CA PRO A 88 16.66 21.03 5.63
C PRO A 88 16.62 20.63 4.14
N VAL A 89 15.43 20.42 3.55
CA VAL A 89 15.28 20.12 2.12
C VAL A 89 14.97 21.39 1.34
N TYR A 90 14.09 22.24 1.88
CA TYR A 90 13.69 23.50 1.25
C TYR A 90 14.82 24.52 1.29
N LEU A 91 15.50 24.70 2.43
CA LEU A 91 16.53 25.75 2.56
C LEU A 91 17.70 25.60 1.55
N PRO A 92 18.36 24.44 1.37
CA PRO A 92 19.48 24.32 0.43
C PRO A 92 19.06 24.26 -1.05
N MET A 93 17.80 23.95 -1.37
CA MET A 93 17.31 23.93 -2.76
C MET A 93 16.75 25.30 -3.18
N TYR A 94 16.11 26.01 -2.24
CA TYR A 94 15.45 27.28 -2.47
C TYR A 94 16.42 28.46 -2.34
N LEU A 95 17.33 28.45 -1.38
CA LEU A 95 18.26 29.56 -1.13
C LEU A 95 19.18 29.86 -2.33
N PRO A 96 19.78 28.87 -3.04
CA PRO A 96 20.67 29.14 -4.17
C PRO A 96 19.96 29.63 -5.43
N VAL A 97 18.65 29.36 -5.57
CA VAL A 97 17.85 29.77 -6.73
C VAL A 97 17.11 31.08 -6.45
N TYR A 98 16.61 31.24 -5.23
CA TYR A 98 15.87 32.42 -4.80
C TYR A 98 16.81 33.60 -4.55
N LEU A 99 17.96 33.41 -3.92
CA LEU A 99 18.88 34.52 -3.57
C LEU A 99 19.45 35.27 -4.80
N PRO A 100 19.90 34.62 -5.90
CA PRO A 100 20.45 35.33 -7.06
C PRO A 100 19.38 35.99 -7.94
N VAL A 101 18.14 35.52 -7.90
CA VAL A 101 17.03 36.10 -8.68
C VAL A 101 16.35 37.21 -7.89
N TYR A 102 16.18 37.03 -6.59
CA TYR A 102 15.44 37.94 -5.73
C TYR A 102 16.27 39.15 -5.31
N LEU A 103 17.55 38.97 -4.97
CA LEU A 103 18.42 40.06 -4.50
C LEU A 103 18.62 41.18 -5.55
N PRO A 104 18.91 40.92 -6.84
CA PRO A 104 19.10 41.99 -7.82
C PRO A 104 17.79 42.64 -8.30
N VAL A 105 16.62 42.02 -8.08
CA VAL A 105 15.32 42.64 -8.40
C VAL A 105 14.76 43.41 -7.21
N TYR A 106 14.93 42.89 -5.99
CA TYR A 106 14.38 43.47 -4.76
C TYR A 106 15.21 44.67 -4.28
N LEU A 107 16.53 44.62 -4.33
CA LEU A 107 17.42 45.69 -3.84
C LEU A 107 17.25 47.03 -4.59
N PRO A 108 17.22 47.10 -5.94
CA PRO A 108 17.07 48.38 -6.65
C PRO A 108 15.65 48.93 -6.64
N VAL A 109 14.62 48.12 -6.35
CA VAL A 109 13.23 48.60 -6.25
C VAL A 109 12.89 49.04 -4.82
N TYR A 110 13.38 48.30 -3.81
CA TYR A 110 13.05 48.55 -2.41
C TYR A 110 13.86 49.71 -1.81
N LEU A 111 15.16 49.82 -2.13
CA LEU A 111 16.05 50.83 -1.55
C LEU A 111 15.66 52.29 -1.88
N PRO A 112 15.29 52.65 -3.14
CA PRO A 112 14.93 54.03 -3.49
C PRO A 112 13.55 54.44 -2.98
N VAL A 113 12.66 53.49 -2.70
CA VAL A 113 11.30 53.77 -2.22
C VAL A 113 11.25 53.79 -0.69
N TYR A 114 12.03 52.93 -0.02
CA TYR A 114 12.00 52.81 1.44
C TYR A 114 12.81 53.92 2.14
N LEU A 115 13.96 54.32 1.59
CA LEU A 115 14.86 55.31 2.20
C LEU A 115 14.25 56.73 2.32
N PRO A 116 13.56 57.30 1.31
CA PRO A 116 13.00 58.65 1.39
C PRO A 116 11.76 58.75 2.28
N VAL A 117 11.04 57.64 2.47
CA VAL A 117 9.77 57.61 3.23
C VAL A 117 10.01 57.34 4.71
N HIS A 118 10.96 56.46 5.07
CA HIS A 118 11.23 56.12 6.48
C HIS A 118 12.13 57.13 7.19
N LEU A 119 13.16 57.66 6.51
CA LEU A 119 14.18 58.51 7.13
C LEU A 119 13.63 59.83 7.75
N PRO A 120 12.68 60.55 7.13
CA PRO A 120 12.15 61.80 7.69
C PRO A 120 11.19 61.57 8.87
N VAL A 121 10.59 60.38 8.96
CA VAL A 121 9.60 60.04 10.01
C VAL A 121 10.28 59.43 11.23
N TYR A 122 11.33 58.63 11.02
CA TYR A 122 12.02 57.92 12.10
C TYR A 122 12.97 58.82 12.91
N LEU A 123 13.68 59.73 12.24
CA LEU A 123 14.74 60.55 12.86
C LEU A 123 14.24 61.54 13.94
N PRO A 124 13.13 62.30 13.77
CA PRO A 124 12.69 63.27 14.77
C PRO A 124 11.94 62.64 15.96
N VAL A 125 11.41 61.42 15.81
CA VAL A 125 10.62 60.74 16.85
C VAL A 125 11.49 59.86 17.75
N TYR A 126 12.50 59.18 17.18
CA TYR A 126 13.28 58.19 17.91
C TYR A 126 14.43 58.79 18.73
N LEU A 127 15.09 59.83 18.21
CA LEU A 127 16.31 60.40 18.80
C LEU A 127 16.10 61.14 20.15
N PRO A 128 15.02 61.91 20.38
CA PRO A 128 14.86 62.65 21.63
C PRO A 128 14.36 61.79 22.80
N VAL A 129 13.67 60.67 22.50
CA VAL A 129 13.01 59.82 23.49
C VAL A 129 13.92 58.68 23.95
N TYR A 130 14.75 58.13 23.05
CA TYR A 130 15.51 56.92 23.33
C TYR A 130 16.85 57.21 24.04
N LEU A 131 17.52 58.32 23.71
CA LEU A 131 18.88 58.60 24.19
C LEU A 131 19.00 58.95 25.70
N PRO A 132 18.09 59.72 26.33
CA PRO A 132 18.24 60.11 27.74
C PRO A 132 17.76 59.04 28.73
N VAL A 133 16.85 58.15 28.29
CA VAL A 133 16.17 57.17 29.18
C VAL A 133 16.89 55.82 29.16
N TYR A 134 17.41 55.38 28.02
CA TYR A 134 17.93 54.02 27.85
C TYR A 134 19.37 53.85 28.33
N LEU A 135 20.22 54.87 28.20
CA LEU A 135 21.65 54.75 28.44
C LEU A 135 22.05 54.56 29.93
N PRO A 136 21.41 55.20 30.93
CA PRO A 136 21.83 55.06 32.33
C PRO A 136 21.21 53.86 33.07
N MET A 137 20.08 53.32 32.57
CA MET A 137 19.29 52.33 33.30
C MET A 137 19.54 50.87 32.85
N TYR A 138 19.99 50.64 31.62
CA TYR A 138 19.97 49.31 31.00
C TYR A 138 21.26 48.50 31.14
N LEU A 139 22.40 49.12 31.40
CA LEU A 139 23.68 48.41 31.23
C LEU A 139 24.09 47.48 32.41
N PRO A 140 23.79 47.76 33.70
CA PRO A 140 24.28 46.90 34.78
C PRO A 140 23.31 45.80 35.26
N VAL A 141 22.00 45.88 34.95
CA VAL A 141 20.97 45.04 35.62
C VAL A 141 20.24 44.08 34.66
N TYR A 142 20.29 44.33 33.35
CA TYR A 142 19.28 43.79 32.44
C TYR A 142 19.55 42.39 31.89
N LEU A 143 20.81 42.01 31.73
CA LEU A 143 21.14 40.77 31.02
C LEU A 143 20.74 39.48 31.78
N PRO A 144 20.77 39.39 33.13
CA PRO A 144 20.45 38.13 33.81
C PRO A 144 18.96 37.95 34.17
N VAL A 145 18.18 39.04 34.28
CA VAL A 145 16.82 39.00 34.87
C VAL A 145 15.71 39.11 33.81
N TYR A 146 16.02 39.60 32.61
CA TYR A 146 14.99 40.07 31.70
C TYR A 146 14.29 38.97 30.87
N LEU A 147 15.00 37.89 30.55
CA LEU A 147 14.47 36.84 29.66
C LEU A 147 13.25 36.08 30.22
N PRO A 148 13.14 35.79 31.55
CA PRO A 148 11.99 35.05 32.08
C PRO A 148 10.78 35.93 32.40
N VAL A 149 10.98 37.23 32.69
CA VAL A 149 9.92 38.13 33.21
C VAL A 149 9.33 39.02 32.13
N TYR A 150 10.05 39.30 31.03
CA TYR A 150 9.58 40.27 30.05
C TYR A 150 8.51 39.72 29.09
N LEU A 151 8.57 38.44 28.73
CA LEU A 151 7.66 37.84 27.76
C LEU A 151 6.17 37.84 28.21
N PRO A 152 5.83 37.59 29.49
CA PRO A 152 4.43 37.59 29.94
C PRO A 152 3.85 38.99 30.16
N VAL A 153 4.68 40.01 30.42
CA VAL A 153 4.22 41.37 30.79
C VAL A 153 4.29 42.35 29.61
N TYR A 154 5.19 42.14 28.65
CA TYR A 154 5.33 43.03 27.49
C TYR A 154 4.21 42.82 26.46
N LEU A 155 3.77 41.57 26.26
CA LEU A 155 2.73 41.23 25.28
C LEU A 155 1.36 41.88 25.58
N PRO A 156 0.86 41.92 26.84
CA PRO A 156 -0.43 42.52 27.16
C PRO A 156 -0.43 44.04 27.19
N VAL A 157 0.73 44.70 27.36
CA VAL A 157 0.81 46.17 27.51
C VAL A 157 1.26 46.85 26.22
N TYR A 158 2.15 46.23 25.44
CA TYR A 158 2.66 46.83 24.20
C TYR A 158 1.67 46.67 23.04
N LEU A 159 0.95 45.53 22.97
CA LEU A 159 0.01 45.23 21.88
C LEU A 159 -1.21 46.18 21.84
N PRO A 160 -1.85 46.56 22.97
CA PRO A 160 -3.01 47.46 22.94
C PRO A 160 -2.64 48.94 22.71
N VAL A 161 -1.38 49.33 22.92
CA VAL A 161 -0.94 50.73 22.75
C VAL A 161 -0.29 50.96 21.39
N TYR A 162 0.49 49.99 20.89
CA TYR A 162 1.20 50.11 19.62
C TYR A 162 0.27 49.88 18.41
N LEU A 163 -0.68 48.95 18.52
CA LEU A 163 -1.59 48.59 17.43
C LEU A 163 -2.56 49.73 17.02
N PRO A 164 -3.21 50.47 17.94
CA PRO A 164 -4.14 51.54 17.56
C PRO A 164 -3.45 52.80 17.03
N VAL A 165 -2.17 53.01 17.36
CA VAL A 165 -1.43 54.22 16.95
C VAL A 165 -0.67 53.99 15.64
N HIS A 166 -0.01 52.85 15.47
CA HIS A 166 0.75 52.57 14.24
C HIS A 166 -0.12 52.04 13.09
N LEU A 167 -1.13 51.20 13.37
CA LEU A 167 -1.94 50.58 12.30
C LEU A 167 -2.70 51.60 11.42
N PRO A 168 -3.37 52.66 11.95
CA PRO A 168 -4.10 53.60 11.10
C PRO A 168 -3.20 54.59 10.35
N VAL A 169 -1.91 54.73 10.72
CA VAL A 169 -0.95 55.59 10.01
C VAL A 169 -0.15 54.77 8.99
N TYR A 170 0.23 53.54 9.33
CA TYR A 170 1.08 52.69 8.50
C TYR A 170 0.28 51.98 7.40
N LEU A 171 -0.96 51.54 7.66
CA LEU A 171 -1.78 50.81 6.70
C LEU A 171 -2.22 51.65 5.47
N PRO A 172 -2.72 52.90 5.59
CA PRO A 172 -3.14 53.67 4.43
C PRO A 172 -1.99 54.26 3.60
N VAL A 173 -0.76 54.29 4.13
CA VAL A 173 0.42 54.77 3.37
C VAL A 173 1.18 53.59 2.74
N TYR A 174 1.33 52.49 3.47
CA TYR A 174 2.12 51.35 3.02
C TYR A 174 1.33 50.45 2.04
N LEU A 175 0.04 50.22 2.26
CA LEU A 175 -0.78 49.32 1.43
C LEU A 175 -0.97 49.83 -0.02
N PRO A 176 -1.34 51.10 -0.30
CA PRO A 176 -1.55 51.55 -1.67
C PRO A 176 -0.26 51.81 -2.46
N VAL A 177 0.90 51.90 -1.81
CA VAL A 177 2.20 52.04 -2.50
C VAL A 177 2.84 50.67 -2.73
N TYR A 178 2.75 49.77 -1.75
CA TYR A 178 3.40 48.47 -1.80
C TYR A 178 2.63 47.46 -2.68
N LEU A 179 1.29 47.40 -2.56
CA LEU A 179 0.46 46.41 -3.26
C LEU A 179 0.51 46.53 -4.81
N PRO A 180 0.36 47.72 -5.44
CA PRO A 180 0.36 47.83 -6.89
C PRO A 180 1.76 47.76 -7.53
N VAL A 181 2.84 47.91 -6.77
CA VAL A 181 4.22 47.73 -7.29
C VAL A 181 4.68 46.28 -7.10
N TYR A 182 4.35 45.68 -5.95
CA TYR A 182 4.82 44.35 -5.60
C TYR A 182 4.05 43.24 -6.33
N LEU A 183 2.72 43.33 -6.40
CA LEU A 183 1.86 42.28 -6.97
C LEU A 183 2.11 42.02 -8.47
N PRO A 184 2.18 43.04 -9.36
CA PRO A 184 2.39 42.81 -10.79
C PRO A 184 3.84 42.49 -11.18
N VAL A 185 4.82 42.70 -10.31
CA VAL A 185 6.23 42.30 -10.57
C VAL A 185 6.50 40.92 -9.98
N TYR A 186 6.00 40.64 -8.78
CA TYR A 186 6.23 39.38 -8.08
C TYR A 186 5.44 38.22 -8.69
N LEU A 187 4.15 38.41 -8.99
CA LEU A 187 3.28 37.32 -9.46
C LEU A 187 3.71 36.72 -10.82
N PRO A 188 4.01 37.50 -11.88
CA PRO A 188 4.40 36.95 -13.17
C PRO A 188 5.86 36.50 -13.27
N VAL A 189 6.74 36.89 -12.35
CA VAL A 189 8.13 36.39 -12.32
C VAL A 189 8.25 35.18 -11.40
N TYR A 190 7.56 35.19 -10.27
CA TYR A 190 7.68 34.13 -9.27
C TYR A 190 6.85 32.89 -9.63
N LEU A 191 5.60 33.06 -10.06
CA LEU A 191 4.68 31.94 -10.31
C LEU A 191 5.13 31.01 -11.46
N PRO A 192 5.57 31.51 -12.64
CA PRO A 192 5.96 30.64 -13.75
C PRO A 192 7.38 30.07 -13.61
N VAL A 193 8.22 30.55 -12.70
CA VAL A 193 9.51 29.92 -12.38
C VAL A 193 9.36 28.92 -11.24
N TYR A 194 8.58 29.28 -10.21
CA TYR A 194 8.42 28.46 -9.02
C TYR A 194 7.51 27.24 -9.26
N LEU A 195 6.38 27.40 -9.94
CA LEU A 195 5.40 26.32 -10.14
C LEU A 195 5.93 25.16 -11.00
N PRO A 196 6.56 25.37 -12.18
CA PRO A 196 7.05 24.26 -13.01
C PRO A 196 8.39 23.69 -12.55
N VAL A 197 9.13 24.34 -11.65
CA VAL A 197 10.36 23.75 -11.05
C VAL A 197 10.03 23.02 -9.74
N TYR A 198 9.20 23.63 -8.89
CA TYR A 198 8.89 23.06 -7.57
C TYR A 198 7.86 21.92 -7.65
N LEU A 199 6.79 22.06 -8.44
CA LEU A 199 5.70 21.07 -8.49
C LEU A 199 6.14 19.71 -9.06
N PRO A 200 6.82 19.61 -10.22
CA PRO A 200 7.24 18.31 -10.76
C PRO A 200 8.49 17.73 -10.10
N VAL A 201 9.21 18.47 -9.24
CA VAL A 201 10.29 17.89 -8.42
C VAL A 201 9.77 17.49 -7.03
N TYR A 202 8.96 18.33 -6.39
CA TYR A 202 8.44 18.07 -5.05
C TYR A 202 7.35 16.98 -5.06
N LEU A 203 6.40 17.01 -6.00
CA LEU A 203 5.28 16.06 -5.99
C LEU A 203 5.71 14.60 -6.26
N PRO A 204 6.55 14.29 -7.27
CA PRO A 204 6.99 12.92 -7.56
C PRO A 204 8.06 12.39 -6.61
N VAL A 205 8.75 13.27 -5.86
CA VAL A 205 9.73 12.82 -4.84
C VAL A 205 9.06 12.71 -3.47
N TYR A 206 8.22 13.67 -3.09
CA TYR A 206 7.56 13.69 -1.78
C TYR A 206 6.46 12.64 -1.66
N LEU A 207 5.60 12.47 -2.67
CA LEU A 207 4.46 11.56 -2.59
C LEU A 207 4.88 10.08 -2.49
N PRO A 208 5.78 9.55 -3.34
CA PRO A 208 6.21 8.15 -3.30
C PRO A 208 7.13 7.82 -2.14
N VAL A 209 7.70 8.82 -1.46
CA VAL A 209 8.52 8.63 -0.26
C VAL A 209 7.66 8.75 1.01
N TYR A 210 6.79 9.75 1.08
CA TYR A 210 5.96 10.00 2.25
C TYR A 210 4.93 8.89 2.47
N LEU A 211 4.28 8.38 1.41
CA LEU A 211 3.29 7.31 1.50
C LEU A 211 3.86 6.02 2.13
N PRO A 212 4.95 5.40 1.61
CA PRO A 212 5.50 4.16 2.17
C PRO A 212 6.05 4.29 3.59
N VAL A 213 6.37 5.51 4.05
CA VAL A 213 6.84 5.72 5.42
C VAL A 213 5.68 5.99 6.38
N TYR A 214 4.72 6.81 5.97
CA TYR A 214 3.59 7.22 6.79
C TYR A 214 2.55 6.10 6.97
N LEU A 215 2.29 5.33 5.91
CA LEU A 215 1.30 4.25 5.91
C LEU A 215 1.60 3.15 6.95
N PRO A 216 2.81 2.55 7.03
CA PRO A 216 3.13 1.53 8.03
C PRO A 216 3.05 2.05 9.46
N ILE A 217 3.30 3.34 9.69
CA ILE A 217 3.24 3.93 11.03
C ILE A 217 1.79 4.08 11.49
N GLN A 218 0.92 4.58 10.61
CA GLN A 218 -0.51 4.61 10.89
C GLN A 218 -1.06 3.20 11.09
N GLU A 219 -0.63 2.24 10.26
CA GLU A 219 -1.01 0.83 10.37
C GLU A 219 -0.58 0.25 11.72
N VAL A 220 0.69 0.40 12.11
CA VAL A 220 1.20 -0.07 13.40
C VAL A 220 0.48 0.61 14.58
N LYS A 221 0.13 1.91 14.48
CA LYS A 221 -0.65 2.60 15.53
C LYS A 221 -2.05 2.01 15.67
N GLN A 222 -2.74 1.73 14.57
CA GLN A 222 -4.04 1.07 14.60
C GLN A 222 -3.94 -0.38 15.06
N LEU A 223 -2.96 -1.15 14.57
CA LEU A 223 -2.65 -2.49 15.02
C LEU A 223 -2.40 -2.53 16.54
N ARG A 224 -1.62 -1.60 17.09
CA ARG A 224 -1.42 -1.51 18.55
C ARG A 224 -2.73 -1.31 19.31
N ARG A 225 -3.64 -0.46 18.81
CA ARG A 225 -4.96 -0.27 19.44
C ARG A 225 -5.80 -1.54 19.37
N THR A 226 -5.86 -2.17 18.21
CA THR A 226 -6.55 -3.45 17.99
C THR A 226 -6.02 -4.54 18.93
N ARG A 227 -4.69 -4.69 19.02
CA ARG A 227 -4.05 -5.69 19.88
C ARG A 227 -4.17 -5.38 21.38
N ARG A 228 -4.24 -4.11 21.79
CA ARG A 228 -4.57 -3.74 23.18
C ARG A 228 -5.99 -4.14 23.56
N VAL A 229 -6.96 -3.94 22.67
CA VAL A 229 -8.33 -4.41 22.90
C VAL A 229 -8.36 -5.94 23.05
N GLN A 230 -7.65 -6.66 22.19
CA GLN A 230 -7.50 -8.12 22.33
C GLN A 230 -6.80 -8.53 23.65
N ALA A 231 -5.80 -7.75 24.10
CA ALA A 231 -5.14 -7.98 25.38
C ALA A 231 -6.10 -7.82 26.57
N CYS A 232 -6.96 -6.80 26.56
CA CYS A 232 -7.99 -6.63 27.58
C CYS A 232 -8.97 -7.80 27.59
N VAL A 233 -9.45 -8.22 26.41
CA VAL A 233 -10.40 -9.35 26.30
C VAL A 233 -9.76 -10.66 26.80
N MET A 234 -8.52 -10.94 26.39
CA MET A 234 -7.80 -12.15 26.78
C MET A 234 -7.40 -12.14 28.27
N GLY A 235 -6.94 -11.01 28.79
CA GLY A 235 -6.60 -10.85 30.21
C GLY A 235 -7.83 -11.06 31.10
N SER A 236 -8.95 -10.39 30.77
CA SER A 236 -10.20 -10.55 31.49
C SER A 236 -10.72 -11.99 31.46
N PHE A 237 -10.55 -12.73 30.36
CA PHE A 237 -10.95 -14.14 30.27
C PHE A 237 -10.30 -15.05 31.32
N PHE A 238 -9.06 -14.79 31.74
CA PHE A 238 -8.41 -15.61 32.75
C PHE A 238 -8.87 -15.28 34.16
N ALA A 239 -9.18 -14.02 34.44
CA ALA A 239 -9.64 -13.58 35.76
C ALA A 239 -11.12 -13.84 36.03
N THR A 240 -11.96 -13.93 35.00
CA THR A 240 -13.42 -14.03 35.12
C THR A 240 -13.92 -15.21 35.96
N ALA A 241 -13.31 -16.38 35.84
CA ALA A 241 -13.71 -17.55 36.63
C ALA A 241 -13.47 -17.34 38.12
N GLN A 242 -12.27 -16.90 38.50
CA GLN A 242 -11.93 -16.68 39.90
C GLN A 242 -12.72 -15.52 40.51
N MET A 243 -13.02 -14.47 39.74
CA MET A 243 -13.94 -13.41 40.18
C MET A 243 -15.34 -13.94 40.46
N SER A 244 -15.83 -14.90 39.67
CA SER A 244 -17.17 -15.47 39.87
C SER A 244 -17.23 -16.38 41.08
N ILE A 245 -16.18 -17.19 41.30
CA ILE A 245 -16.04 -18.04 42.48
C ILE A 245 -15.91 -17.18 43.74
N PHE A 246 -15.13 -16.10 43.69
CA PHE A 246 -15.04 -15.13 44.77
C PHE A 246 -16.39 -14.49 45.11
N LEU A 247 -17.13 -14.02 44.10
CA LEU A 247 -18.46 -13.45 44.32
C LEU A 247 -19.44 -14.47 44.90
N PHE A 248 -19.34 -15.74 44.51
CA PHE A 248 -20.12 -16.83 45.10
C PHE A 248 -19.80 -16.96 46.59
N VAL A 249 -18.54 -17.13 46.97
CA VAL A 249 -18.13 -17.28 48.37
C VAL A 249 -18.46 -16.03 49.20
N LEU A 250 -18.21 -14.84 48.67
CA LEU A 250 -18.52 -13.56 49.30
C LEU A 250 -20.03 -13.44 49.62
N THR A 251 -20.90 -13.93 48.73
CA THR A 251 -22.35 -13.86 48.97
C THR A 251 -22.78 -14.71 50.17
N TYR A 252 -22.19 -15.91 50.34
CA TYR A 252 -22.49 -16.77 51.50
C TYR A 252 -21.96 -16.18 52.81
N VAL A 253 -20.77 -15.59 52.78
CA VAL A 253 -20.19 -14.88 53.94
C VAL A 253 -21.04 -13.66 54.31
N LEU A 254 -21.48 -12.86 53.34
CA LEU A 254 -22.32 -11.67 53.61
C LEU A 254 -23.75 -12.00 54.07
N THR A 255 -24.23 -13.22 53.84
CA THR A 255 -25.58 -13.65 54.26
C THR A 255 -25.53 -14.40 55.61
N ASP A 256 -24.37 -14.43 56.27
CA ASP A 256 -24.13 -15.20 57.50
C ASP A 256 -24.52 -16.69 57.37
N GLN A 257 -24.41 -17.26 56.16
CA GLN A 257 -24.69 -18.68 55.88
C GLN A 257 -23.40 -19.45 55.57
N GLU A 258 -22.35 -19.16 56.34
CA GLU A 258 -21.02 -19.75 56.19
C GLU A 258 -21.03 -21.28 56.40
N ASP A 259 -21.85 -21.76 57.35
CA ASP A 259 -21.96 -23.18 57.70
C ASP A 259 -22.53 -24.06 56.57
N LYS A 260 -23.09 -23.46 55.52
CA LYS A 260 -23.62 -24.18 54.35
C LYS A 260 -22.56 -24.40 53.25
N ILE A 261 -21.38 -23.80 53.36
CA ILE A 261 -20.31 -23.93 52.37
C ILE A 261 -19.57 -25.25 52.60
N ARG A 262 -20.02 -26.33 51.93
CA ARG A 262 -19.30 -27.61 51.92
C ARG A 262 -18.28 -27.67 50.78
N PRO A 263 -17.10 -28.31 50.95
CA PRO A 263 -16.11 -28.44 49.88
C PRO A 263 -16.70 -29.04 48.60
N GLY A 264 -17.55 -30.06 48.72
CA GLY A 264 -18.20 -30.71 47.58
C GLY A 264 -19.05 -29.77 46.71
N SER A 265 -19.75 -28.79 47.29
CA SER A 265 -20.53 -27.81 46.53
C SER A 265 -19.63 -26.75 45.89
N VAL A 266 -18.57 -26.33 46.56
CA VAL A 266 -17.58 -25.37 46.02
C VAL A 266 -16.84 -25.97 44.82
N PHE A 267 -16.34 -27.21 44.92
CA PHE A 267 -15.67 -27.88 43.80
C PHE A 267 -16.61 -28.11 42.60
N MET A 268 -17.89 -28.41 42.85
CA MET A 268 -18.91 -28.49 41.80
C MET A 268 -19.10 -27.14 41.09
N VAL A 269 -19.21 -26.05 41.85
CA VAL A 269 -19.34 -24.68 41.30
C VAL A 269 -18.10 -24.30 40.50
N ILE A 270 -16.89 -24.64 40.96
CA ILE A 270 -15.65 -24.43 40.21
C ILE A 270 -15.72 -25.13 38.84
N GLY A 271 -16.11 -26.40 38.80
CA GLY A 271 -16.28 -27.15 37.56
C GLY A 271 -17.28 -26.51 36.60
N LEU A 272 -18.47 -26.14 37.10
CA LEU A 272 -19.51 -25.48 36.30
C LEU A 272 -19.07 -24.11 35.78
N VAL A 273 -18.43 -23.29 36.61
CA VAL A 273 -17.90 -21.98 36.23
C VAL A 273 -16.79 -22.11 35.18
N GLN A 274 -15.94 -23.15 35.26
CA GLN A 274 -14.91 -23.40 34.26
C GLN A 274 -15.52 -23.79 32.89
N CYS A 275 -16.55 -24.63 32.87
CA CYS A 275 -17.30 -24.96 31.65
C CYS A 275 -17.97 -23.71 31.05
N LEU A 276 -18.67 -22.92 31.88
CA LEU A 276 -19.32 -21.68 31.46
C LEU A 276 -18.33 -20.62 30.97
N ARG A 277 -17.12 -20.57 31.54
CA ARG A 277 -16.05 -19.67 31.09
C ARG A 277 -15.67 -19.95 29.65
N LEU A 278 -15.52 -21.20 29.25
CA LEU A 278 -15.12 -21.57 27.88
C LEU A 278 -16.18 -21.16 26.87
N THR A 279 -17.44 -21.50 27.13
CA THR A 279 -18.57 -21.20 26.23
C THR A 279 -18.84 -19.71 26.15
N CYS A 280 -19.12 -19.06 27.28
CA CYS A 280 -19.50 -17.66 27.35
C CYS A 280 -18.32 -16.72 27.11
N GLY A 281 -17.12 -17.08 27.58
CA GLY A 281 -15.96 -16.20 27.56
C GLY A 281 -15.09 -16.29 26.32
N ARG A 282 -14.83 -17.51 25.81
CA ARG A 282 -13.94 -17.73 24.66
C ARG A 282 -14.71 -17.83 23.35
N PHE A 283 -15.69 -18.73 23.27
CA PHE A 283 -16.37 -19.01 22.00
C PHE A 283 -17.27 -17.85 21.55
N VAL A 284 -18.10 -17.29 22.44
CA VAL A 284 -18.97 -16.13 22.09
C VAL A 284 -18.13 -14.92 21.67
N SER A 285 -17.04 -14.61 22.40
CA SER A 285 -16.16 -13.51 22.03
C SER A 285 -15.48 -13.76 20.67
N SER A 286 -14.97 -14.97 20.43
CA SER A 286 -14.36 -15.34 19.14
C SER A 286 -15.36 -15.28 17.99
N ALA A 287 -16.58 -15.80 18.19
CA ALA A 287 -17.65 -15.74 17.20
C ALA A 287 -18.00 -14.30 16.84
N SER A 288 -18.12 -13.41 17.83
CA SER A 288 -18.37 -11.98 17.59
C SER A 288 -17.25 -11.30 16.79
N GLN A 289 -15.99 -11.68 17.04
CA GLN A 289 -14.84 -11.16 16.30
C GLN A 289 -14.86 -11.64 14.84
N HIS A 290 -15.02 -12.95 14.61
CA HIS A 290 -15.05 -13.51 13.26
C HIS A 290 -16.23 -13.00 12.45
N LEU A 291 -17.43 -12.96 13.02
CA LEU A 291 -18.61 -12.41 12.35
C LEU A 291 -18.36 -10.97 11.89
N ALA A 292 -17.76 -10.16 12.75
CA ALA A 292 -17.50 -8.77 12.44
C ALA A 292 -16.34 -8.57 11.45
N GLU A 293 -15.42 -9.54 11.31
CA GLU A 293 -14.43 -9.59 10.22
C GLU A 293 -15.08 -9.99 8.90
N THR A 294 -15.90 -11.04 8.90
CA THR A 294 -16.62 -11.52 7.71
C THR A 294 -17.51 -10.44 7.12
N LEU A 295 -18.24 -9.68 7.93
CA LEU A 295 -19.09 -8.58 7.45
C LEU A 295 -18.30 -7.49 6.72
N VAL A 296 -17.09 -7.14 7.20
CA VAL A 296 -16.23 -6.15 6.53
C VAL A 296 -15.71 -6.70 5.19
N VAL A 297 -15.40 -8.00 5.12
CA VAL A 297 -14.97 -8.64 3.86
C VAL A 297 -16.12 -8.67 2.84
N ILE A 298 -17.33 -9.02 3.28
CA ILE A 298 -18.52 -9.02 2.42
C ILE A 298 -18.78 -7.62 1.86
N GLU A 299 -18.74 -6.58 2.70
CA GLU A 299 -18.92 -5.19 2.26
C GLU A 299 -17.89 -4.80 1.19
N ARG A 300 -16.62 -5.21 1.36
CA ARG A 300 -15.57 -4.95 0.36
C ARG A 300 -15.79 -5.68 -0.96
N ILE A 301 -16.16 -6.95 -0.92
CA ILE A 301 -16.46 -7.74 -2.11
C ILE A 301 -17.68 -7.17 -2.83
N GLN A 302 -18.68 -6.72 -2.08
CA GLN A 302 -19.87 -6.07 -2.64
C GLN A 302 -19.51 -4.76 -3.34
N VAL A 303 -18.68 -3.91 -2.73
CA VAL A 303 -18.19 -2.67 -3.37
C VAL A 303 -17.44 -2.99 -4.66
N PHE A 304 -16.56 -4.01 -4.65
CA PHE A 304 -15.85 -4.44 -5.86
C PHE A 304 -16.79 -4.94 -6.96
N ARG A 305 -17.82 -5.72 -6.60
CA ARG A 305 -18.82 -6.24 -7.54
C ARG A 305 -19.74 -5.15 -8.11
N LEU A 306 -19.92 -4.03 -7.39
CA LEU A 306 -20.72 -2.88 -7.80
C LEU A 306 -19.92 -1.85 -8.60
N LEU A 307 -18.63 -2.10 -8.89
CA LEU A 307 -17.88 -1.26 -9.82
C LEU A 307 -18.55 -1.28 -11.20
N GLU A 308 -18.46 -0.16 -11.90
CA GLU A 308 -19.07 -0.03 -13.22
C GLU A 308 -18.39 -0.98 -14.21
N ASP A 309 -19.16 -1.90 -14.75
CA ASP A 309 -18.73 -2.70 -15.88
C ASP A 309 -18.68 -1.81 -17.12
N LEU A 310 -17.61 -1.93 -17.89
CA LEU A 310 -17.55 -1.29 -19.18
C LEU A 310 -18.69 -1.84 -20.04
N LYS A 311 -19.62 -0.98 -20.45
CA LYS A 311 -20.68 -1.36 -21.39
C LYS A 311 -19.96 -1.80 -22.66
N LYS A 312 -19.86 -3.10 -22.89
CA LYS A 312 -19.32 -3.63 -24.13
C LYS A 312 -20.07 -2.93 -25.25
N VAL A 313 -19.34 -2.09 -26.00
CA VAL A 313 -19.82 -1.57 -27.28
C VAL A 313 -20.19 -2.83 -28.05
N THR A 314 -21.48 -3.04 -28.24
CA THR A 314 -22.06 -4.31 -28.66
C THR A 314 -21.32 -4.78 -29.91
N ALA A 315 -20.46 -5.79 -29.75
CA ALA A 315 -20.09 -6.64 -30.87
C ALA A 315 -21.42 -7.23 -31.35
N GLN A 316 -21.97 -6.68 -32.43
CA GLN A 316 -23.04 -7.31 -33.19
C GLN A 316 -22.44 -8.58 -33.82
N HIS A 317 -22.34 -9.64 -33.03
CA HIS A 317 -22.43 -10.98 -33.58
C HIS A 317 -23.92 -11.27 -33.80
N PRO A 318 -24.33 -11.72 -35.00
CA PRO A 318 -25.70 -12.12 -35.25
C PRO A 318 -25.95 -13.43 -34.49
N GLU A 319 -26.60 -13.37 -33.33
CA GLU A 319 -27.15 -14.58 -32.75
C GLU A 319 -28.39 -14.99 -33.57
N ASN A 320 -28.26 -16.16 -34.21
CA ASN A 320 -29.37 -16.91 -34.80
C ASN A 320 -30.51 -17.05 -33.78
N GLY A 321 -31.70 -16.55 -34.12
CA GLY A 321 -32.89 -16.72 -33.30
C GLY A 321 -34.15 -16.02 -33.82
N ASN A 322 -34.74 -16.55 -34.90
CA ASN A 322 -36.15 -16.40 -35.29
C ASN A 322 -36.72 -14.98 -35.53
N ALA A 323 -36.45 -14.42 -36.72
CA ALA A 323 -37.36 -13.45 -37.33
C ALA A 323 -38.31 -14.18 -38.30
N ARG A 324 -39.55 -14.44 -37.87
CA ARG A 324 -40.67 -14.67 -38.80
C ARG A 324 -41.19 -13.30 -39.23
N HIS A 325 -41.15 -13.07 -40.53
CA HIS A 325 -41.97 -12.15 -41.32
C HIS A 325 -42.21 -10.73 -40.77
N SER A 326 -41.57 -9.74 -41.39
CA SER A 326 -42.29 -8.78 -42.26
C SER A 326 -41.36 -7.68 -42.76
N HIS A 327 -41.51 -7.34 -44.04
CA HIS A 327 -40.97 -6.19 -44.79
C HIS A 327 -39.64 -6.37 -45.53
N SER A 328 -39.83 -6.81 -46.79
CA SER A 328 -38.93 -6.68 -47.93
C SER A 328 -38.69 -5.20 -48.27
N GLY A 329 -37.45 -4.74 -48.09
CA GLY A 329 -36.99 -3.39 -48.45
C GLY A 329 -35.53 -3.13 -48.11
N ASP A 330 -35.00 -3.75 -47.05
CA ASP A 330 -33.70 -3.35 -46.45
C ASP A 330 -32.56 -4.36 -46.64
N GLU A 331 -32.74 -5.41 -47.44
CA GLU A 331 -31.71 -6.44 -47.67
C GLU A 331 -30.65 -6.07 -48.73
N GLU A 332 -30.82 -4.96 -49.47
CA GLU A 332 -29.83 -4.51 -50.47
C GLU A 332 -28.74 -3.54 -49.94
N GLU A 333 -28.86 -3.00 -48.72
CA GLU A 333 -27.79 -2.15 -48.14
C GLU A 333 -26.70 -2.93 -47.37
N LEU A 334 -26.82 -4.26 -47.27
CA LEU A 334 -25.91 -5.15 -46.53
C LEU A 334 -24.58 -5.48 -47.25
N LYS A 335 -24.17 -4.68 -48.25
CA LYS A 335 -22.96 -4.87 -49.08
C LYS A 335 -22.08 -3.61 -49.22
N THR A 336 -22.10 -2.70 -48.26
CA THR A 336 -21.11 -1.60 -48.24
C THR A 336 -19.83 -2.05 -47.54
N GLY A 337 -18.76 -2.27 -48.31
CA GLY A 337 -17.48 -2.86 -47.90
C GLY A 337 -16.61 -2.00 -46.99
N CYS A 338 -17.12 -1.62 -45.82
CA CYS A 338 -16.35 -0.96 -44.75
C CYS A 338 -16.26 -1.89 -43.53
N CYS A 339 -15.04 -2.18 -43.08
CA CYS A 339 -14.81 -3.13 -41.98
C CYS A 339 -14.68 -2.44 -40.61
N VAL A 340 -14.19 -1.19 -40.61
CA VAL A 340 -14.14 -0.32 -39.43
C VAL A 340 -14.68 1.06 -39.79
N GLU A 341 -15.68 1.54 -39.05
CA GLU A 341 -16.31 2.85 -39.23
C GLU A 341 -16.50 3.54 -37.87
N LEU A 342 -15.99 4.75 -37.76
CA LEU A 342 -16.17 5.66 -36.63
C LEU A 342 -16.92 6.89 -37.14
N THR A 343 -17.99 7.29 -36.45
CA THR A 343 -18.80 8.46 -36.82
C THR A 343 -18.94 9.41 -35.64
N ASN A 344 -18.44 10.64 -35.80
CA ASN A 344 -18.46 11.73 -34.82
C ASN A 344 -18.14 11.27 -33.39
N LEU A 345 -17.10 10.43 -33.26
CA LEU A 345 -16.75 9.78 -32.01
C LEU A 345 -16.16 10.78 -31.02
N THR A 346 -16.75 10.84 -29.83
CA THR A 346 -16.19 11.54 -28.66
C THR A 346 -16.09 10.56 -27.49
N ALA A 347 -14.91 10.44 -26.89
CA ALA A 347 -14.62 9.38 -25.92
C ALA A 347 -13.63 9.83 -24.81
N LYS A 348 -13.73 9.20 -23.63
CA LYS A 348 -13.06 9.67 -22.40
C LYS A 348 -12.85 8.54 -21.37
N TRP A 349 -11.66 8.46 -20.76
CA TRP A 349 -11.28 7.40 -19.81
C TRP A 349 -12.00 7.48 -18.44
N ASP A 350 -12.07 8.67 -17.82
CA ASP A 350 -12.56 8.84 -16.43
C ASP A 350 -13.98 9.40 -16.33
N GLY A 351 -14.85 9.08 -17.30
CA GLY A 351 -16.27 9.51 -17.29
C GLY A 351 -16.42 11.01 -17.05
N ASP A 352 -17.26 11.41 -16.08
CA ASP A 352 -17.51 12.82 -15.76
C ASP A 352 -16.35 13.55 -15.05
N ASN A 353 -15.39 12.81 -14.47
CA ASN A 353 -14.35 13.39 -13.61
C ASN A 353 -13.17 14.03 -14.37
N ALA A 354 -12.93 13.65 -15.63
CA ALA A 354 -11.87 14.28 -16.42
C ALA A 354 -12.29 15.65 -16.96
N VAL A 355 -11.36 16.60 -17.08
CA VAL A 355 -11.66 17.98 -17.50
C VAL A 355 -11.86 18.09 -19.02
N SER A 356 -11.21 17.23 -19.79
CA SER A 356 -11.26 17.23 -21.25
C SER A 356 -11.60 15.85 -21.81
N ASN A 357 -12.11 15.84 -23.04
CA ASN A 357 -12.30 14.61 -23.82
C ASN A 357 -10.94 14.11 -24.30
N THR A 358 -10.76 12.78 -24.34
CA THR A 358 -9.53 12.17 -24.86
C THR A 358 -9.54 12.13 -26.38
N LEU A 359 -10.72 11.90 -26.97
CA LEU A 359 -10.97 11.96 -28.41
C LEU A 359 -12.20 12.83 -28.64
N GLU A 360 -12.18 13.68 -29.68
CA GLU A 360 -13.25 14.61 -29.99
C GLU A 360 -13.52 14.63 -31.50
N ASP A 361 -14.78 14.42 -31.86
CA ASP A 361 -15.31 14.45 -33.24
C ASP A 361 -14.48 13.65 -34.26
N ILE A 362 -14.14 12.40 -33.91
CA ILE A 362 -13.38 11.52 -34.80
C ILE A 362 -14.31 10.78 -35.77
N THR A 363 -14.12 11.04 -37.06
CA THR A 363 -14.79 10.30 -38.15
C THR A 363 -13.77 9.62 -39.04
N LEU A 364 -13.87 8.29 -39.17
CA LEU A 364 -12.89 7.45 -39.87
C LEU A 364 -13.56 6.25 -40.53
N LYS A 365 -13.15 5.88 -41.75
CA LYS A 365 -13.61 4.67 -42.44
C LYS A 365 -12.42 3.87 -42.99
N VAL A 366 -12.38 2.57 -42.71
CA VAL A 366 -11.34 1.65 -43.18
C VAL A 366 -11.97 0.49 -43.96
N ARG A 367 -11.61 0.41 -45.24
CA ARG A 367 -12.09 -0.66 -46.15
C ARG A 367 -11.20 -1.91 -46.04
N PRO A 368 -11.72 -3.09 -46.38
CA PRO A 368 -10.92 -4.31 -46.50
C PRO A 368 -9.72 -4.11 -47.44
N GLY A 369 -8.58 -4.68 -47.06
CA GLY A 369 -7.33 -4.57 -47.83
C GLY A 369 -6.59 -3.23 -47.72
N CYS A 370 -7.16 -2.20 -47.08
CA CYS A 370 -6.48 -0.91 -46.90
C CYS A 370 -5.51 -0.93 -45.71
N LEU A 371 -4.35 -0.30 -45.89
CA LEU A 371 -3.42 0.08 -44.82
C LEU A 371 -3.64 1.55 -44.44
N LEU A 372 -4.23 1.76 -43.27
CA LEU A 372 -4.36 3.09 -42.66
C LEU A 372 -3.18 3.33 -41.72
N ALA A 373 -2.42 4.39 -41.96
CA ALA A 373 -1.39 4.85 -41.02
C ALA A 373 -1.93 5.99 -40.13
N VAL A 374 -1.74 5.89 -38.82
CA VAL A 374 -2.12 6.93 -37.86
C VAL A 374 -0.85 7.54 -37.26
N ILE A 375 -0.68 8.84 -37.45
CA ILE A 375 0.48 9.61 -36.97
C ILE A 375 0.04 10.79 -36.11
N GLY A 376 0.98 11.34 -35.35
CA GLY A 376 0.75 12.51 -34.51
C GLY A 376 1.72 12.58 -33.33
N PRO A 377 1.77 13.73 -32.64
CA PRO A 377 2.67 13.93 -31.50
C PRO A 377 2.37 12.96 -30.35
N VAL A 378 3.34 12.77 -29.45
CA VAL A 378 3.17 11.94 -28.25
C VAL A 378 2.02 12.50 -27.41
N GLY A 379 1.13 11.63 -26.94
CA GLY A 379 -0.05 12.06 -26.17
C GLY A 379 -1.24 12.55 -27.00
N SER A 380 -1.19 12.52 -28.34
CA SER A 380 -2.30 13.01 -29.17
C SER A 380 -3.57 12.12 -29.21
N GLY A 381 -3.56 10.97 -28.53
CA GLY A 381 -4.69 10.04 -28.48
C GLY A 381 -4.63 8.84 -29.43
N LYS A 382 -3.48 8.56 -30.07
CA LYS A 382 -3.33 7.47 -31.06
C LYS A 382 -3.69 6.09 -30.50
N THR A 383 -3.14 5.72 -29.34
CA THR A 383 -3.49 4.47 -28.67
C THR A 383 -4.95 4.49 -28.19
N SER A 384 -5.44 5.63 -27.69
CA SER A 384 -6.85 5.80 -27.29
C SER A 384 -7.82 5.56 -28.46
N LEU A 385 -7.44 5.92 -29.68
CA LEU A 385 -8.20 5.61 -30.90
C LEU A 385 -8.29 4.10 -31.18
N LEU A 386 -7.22 3.33 -30.92
CA LEU A 386 -7.29 1.87 -31.03
C LEU A 386 -8.15 1.28 -29.89
N MET A 387 -8.04 1.82 -28.68
CA MET A 387 -8.84 1.38 -27.53
C MET A 387 -10.34 1.66 -27.72
N SER A 388 -10.73 2.70 -28.46
CA SER A 388 -12.14 2.92 -28.80
C SER A 388 -12.67 1.89 -29.80
N ILE A 389 -11.83 1.44 -30.75
CA ILE A 389 -12.17 0.36 -31.69
C ILE A 389 -12.31 -0.99 -30.97
N LEU A 390 -11.47 -1.25 -29.97
CA LEU A 390 -11.58 -2.44 -29.11
C LEU A 390 -12.76 -2.38 -28.14
N GLY A 391 -13.36 -1.20 -27.96
CA GLY A 391 -14.43 -0.95 -27.01
C GLY A 391 -13.97 -0.85 -25.57
N GLU A 392 -12.68 -0.56 -25.32
CA GLU A 392 -12.08 -0.36 -23.98
C GLU A 392 -12.18 1.11 -23.52
N LEU A 393 -12.21 2.06 -24.46
CA LEU A 393 -12.41 3.48 -24.15
C LEU A 393 -13.92 3.82 -24.15
N PRO A 394 -14.49 4.27 -23.02
CA PRO A 394 -15.91 4.63 -22.95
C PRO A 394 -16.30 5.76 -23.92
N ILE A 395 -17.34 5.49 -24.70
CA ILE A 395 -17.88 6.42 -25.71
C ILE A 395 -18.92 7.33 -25.05
N GLN A 396 -18.79 8.64 -25.24
CA GLN A 396 -19.74 9.66 -24.77
C GLN A 396 -20.76 10.00 -25.85
N SER A 397 -20.29 10.19 -27.08
CA SER A 397 -21.14 10.45 -28.25
C SER A 397 -20.53 9.86 -29.53
N GLY A 398 -21.36 9.67 -30.56
CA GLY A 398 -20.97 9.02 -31.81
C GLY A 398 -21.13 7.50 -31.78
N SER A 399 -20.58 6.82 -32.80
CA SER A 399 -20.63 5.36 -32.88
C SER A 399 -19.34 4.76 -33.45
N VAL A 400 -19.03 3.54 -33.01
CA VAL A 400 -17.93 2.73 -33.52
C VAL A 400 -18.48 1.39 -33.99
N ARG A 401 -18.19 1.04 -35.24
CA ARG A 401 -18.57 -0.23 -35.86
C ARG A 401 -17.29 -0.93 -36.34
N ALA A 402 -16.98 -2.08 -35.76
CA ALA A 402 -15.91 -2.96 -36.22
C ALA A 402 -16.48 -4.37 -36.41
N GLN A 403 -16.45 -4.88 -37.64
CA GLN A 403 -17.06 -6.16 -38.00
C GLN A 403 -15.99 -7.25 -38.19
N GLY A 404 -16.04 -8.29 -37.34
CA GLY A 404 -15.14 -9.44 -37.42
C GLY A 404 -14.24 -9.60 -36.20
N LYS A 405 -13.37 -10.62 -36.23
CA LYS A 405 -12.37 -10.85 -35.18
C LYS A 405 -11.28 -9.79 -35.29
N ILE A 406 -10.89 -9.20 -34.16
CA ILE A 406 -9.84 -8.18 -34.09
C ILE A 406 -8.59 -8.77 -33.43
N ALA A 407 -7.43 -8.59 -34.08
CA ALA A 407 -6.12 -8.83 -33.47
C ALA A 407 -5.48 -7.50 -33.12
N TYR A 408 -5.10 -7.35 -31.85
CA TYR A 408 -4.41 -6.16 -31.33
C TYR A 408 -2.96 -6.51 -30.98
N VAL A 409 -2.03 -5.67 -31.45
CA VAL A 409 -0.62 -5.69 -31.05
C VAL A 409 -0.35 -4.40 -30.30
N SER A 410 -0.13 -4.51 -28.99
CA SER A 410 0.11 -3.38 -28.10
C SER A 410 1.51 -2.79 -28.24
N GLN A 411 1.63 -1.49 -27.97
CA GLN A 411 2.91 -0.77 -27.92
C GLN A 411 3.87 -1.37 -26.88
N HIS A 412 3.33 -1.86 -25.75
CA HIS A 412 4.04 -2.65 -24.76
C HIS A 412 3.64 -4.13 -24.87
N PRO A 413 4.46 -4.99 -25.48
CA PRO A 413 4.11 -6.38 -25.71
C PRO A 413 3.94 -7.15 -24.40
N TRP A 414 2.77 -7.76 -24.21
CA TRP A 414 2.50 -8.62 -23.05
C TRP A 414 2.79 -10.09 -23.34
N ILE A 415 3.48 -10.75 -22.41
CA ILE A 415 3.85 -12.17 -22.46
C ILE A 415 3.51 -12.76 -21.11
N PHE A 416 2.84 -13.91 -21.10
CA PHE A 416 2.52 -14.62 -19.86
C PHE A 416 3.57 -15.70 -19.58
N SER A 417 3.68 -16.06 -18.31
CA SER A 417 4.55 -17.14 -17.84
C SER A 417 4.13 -18.48 -18.45
N GLY A 418 4.97 -19.03 -19.34
CA GLY A 418 4.71 -20.27 -20.08
C GLY A 418 5.73 -20.49 -21.21
N SER A 419 5.57 -21.55 -22.01
CA SER A 419 6.48 -21.76 -23.16
C SER A 419 6.31 -20.68 -24.25
N LEU A 420 7.36 -20.42 -25.03
CA LEU A 420 7.28 -19.52 -26.20
C LEU A 420 6.18 -19.99 -27.16
N ARG A 421 6.10 -21.30 -27.43
CA ARG A 421 5.06 -21.89 -28.27
C ARG A 421 3.65 -21.59 -27.74
N GLN A 422 3.39 -21.80 -26.46
CA GLN A 422 2.08 -21.49 -25.86
C GLN A 422 1.76 -20.00 -25.95
N ASN A 423 2.77 -19.14 -25.79
CA ASN A 423 2.61 -17.70 -25.96
C ASN A 423 2.17 -17.31 -27.38
N ILE A 424 2.66 -18.00 -28.41
CA ILE A 424 2.24 -17.74 -29.80
C ILE A 424 0.89 -18.39 -30.12
N LEU A 425 0.66 -19.63 -29.67
CA LEU A 425 -0.59 -20.37 -29.94
C LEU A 425 -1.80 -19.76 -29.24
N PHE A 426 -1.63 -19.24 -28.02
CA PHE A 426 -2.67 -18.59 -27.22
C PHE A 426 -3.99 -19.38 -27.16
N GLY A 427 -3.90 -20.68 -26.88
CA GLY A 427 -5.04 -21.60 -26.77
C GLY A 427 -5.52 -22.20 -28.10
N GLN A 428 -4.95 -21.82 -29.25
CA GLN A 428 -5.23 -22.46 -30.53
C GLN A 428 -4.47 -23.78 -30.70
N SER A 429 -4.97 -24.65 -31.59
CA SER A 429 -4.30 -25.91 -31.93
C SER A 429 -2.96 -25.66 -32.63
N PHE A 430 -1.98 -26.51 -32.34
CA PHE A 430 -0.66 -26.44 -32.97
C PHE A 430 -0.69 -27.04 -34.38
N GLU A 431 -0.53 -26.17 -35.38
CA GLU A 431 -0.42 -26.56 -36.77
C GLU A 431 0.99 -26.20 -37.28
N LYS A 432 1.84 -27.22 -37.44
CA LYS A 432 3.27 -27.06 -37.71
C LYS A 432 3.56 -26.19 -38.94
N ALA A 433 2.85 -26.43 -40.06
CA ALA A 433 3.08 -25.70 -41.31
C ALA A 433 2.78 -24.19 -41.17
N ARG A 434 1.69 -23.85 -40.49
CA ARG A 434 1.28 -22.47 -40.21
C ARG A 434 2.22 -21.80 -39.21
N TYR A 435 2.58 -22.51 -38.15
CA TYR A 435 3.50 -22.05 -37.13
C TYR A 435 4.87 -21.69 -37.75
N ASP A 436 5.47 -22.61 -38.51
CA ASP A 436 6.77 -22.40 -39.16
C ASP A 436 6.73 -21.23 -40.17
N LYS A 437 5.59 -21.06 -40.86
CA LYS A 437 5.36 -19.93 -41.76
C LYS A 437 5.37 -18.59 -40.99
N ILE A 438 4.66 -18.51 -39.87
CA ILE A 438 4.58 -17.29 -39.05
C ILE A 438 5.91 -16.96 -38.40
N ILE A 439 6.63 -17.95 -37.87
CA ILE A 439 7.97 -17.77 -37.31
C ILE A 439 8.93 -17.14 -38.33
N ARG A 440 8.88 -17.57 -39.60
CA ARG A 440 9.69 -16.99 -40.68
C ARG A 440 9.27 -15.56 -41.04
N ILE A 441 7.96 -15.28 -41.07
CA ILE A 441 7.42 -13.94 -41.37
C ILE A 441 7.84 -12.93 -40.29
N CYS A 442 7.71 -13.30 -39.02
CA CYS A 442 8.09 -12.44 -37.89
C CYS A 442 9.59 -12.42 -37.59
N ALA A 443 10.42 -13.06 -38.42
CA ALA A 443 11.88 -13.17 -38.24
C ALA A 443 12.30 -13.74 -36.86
N LEU A 444 11.56 -14.71 -36.33
CA LEU A 444 11.87 -15.37 -35.04
C LEU A 444 12.82 -16.57 -35.16
N SER A 445 13.10 -17.04 -36.37
CA SER A 445 13.88 -18.26 -36.60
C SER A 445 15.27 -18.22 -35.94
N HIS A 446 15.93 -17.07 -35.97
CA HIS A 446 17.23 -16.89 -35.32
C HIS A 446 17.10 -16.87 -33.79
N ASP A 447 16.08 -16.21 -33.23
CA ASP A 447 15.88 -16.18 -31.78
C ASP A 447 15.60 -17.57 -31.20
N LEU A 448 14.79 -18.37 -31.91
CA LEU A 448 14.55 -19.77 -31.51
C LEU A 448 15.82 -20.61 -31.50
N SER A 449 16.79 -20.32 -32.38
CA SER A 449 18.06 -21.07 -32.40
C SER A 449 19.00 -20.73 -31.24
N ILE A 450 18.83 -19.54 -30.64
CA ILE A 450 19.63 -19.09 -29.49
C ILE A 450 19.05 -19.61 -28.17
N LEU A 451 17.73 -19.83 -28.13
CA LEU A 451 17.07 -20.30 -26.92
C LEU A 451 17.41 -21.76 -26.62
N PRO A 452 17.66 -22.12 -25.35
CA PRO A 452 18.18 -23.43 -24.97
C PRO A 452 17.29 -24.60 -25.41
N ASN A 453 15.96 -24.42 -25.35
CA ASN A 453 14.97 -25.43 -25.76
C ASN A 453 14.13 -24.97 -26.95
N GLY A 454 14.66 -24.04 -27.76
CA GLY A 454 13.91 -23.45 -28.87
C GLY A 454 12.57 -22.86 -28.45
N ASP A 455 11.50 -23.29 -29.11
CA ASP A 455 10.13 -22.81 -28.86
C ASP A 455 9.46 -23.40 -27.61
N LEU A 456 10.05 -24.45 -27.01
CA LEU A 456 9.61 -25.01 -25.72
C LEU A 456 10.27 -24.32 -24.53
N THR A 457 11.17 -23.35 -24.78
CA THR A 457 11.77 -22.55 -23.72
C THR A 457 10.69 -21.82 -22.93
N LEU A 458 10.78 -21.90 -21.60
CA LEU A 458 9.88 -21.20 -20.69
C LEU A 458 10.26 -19.72 -20.65
N ILE A 459 9.26 -18.84 -20.75
CA ILE A 459 9.40 -17.38 -20.84
C ILE A 459 8.44 -16.75 -19.84
N GLY A 460 8.83 -15.62 -19.26
CA GLY A 460 8.06 -14.88 -18.26
C GLY A 460 8.81 -14.81 -16.94
N ASP A 461 8.09 -14.61 -15.83
CA ASP A 461 8.67 -14.32 -14.51
C ASP A 461 9.49 -15.49 -13.92
N ARG A 462 9.34 -16.68 -14.51
CA ARG A 462 10.05 -17.92 -14.14
C ARG A 462 10.90 -18.47 -15.29
N GLY A 463 11.06 -17.71 -16.37
CA GLY A 463 11.65 -18.19 -17.62
C GLY A 463 12.80 -17.32 -18.10
N VAL A 464 13.28 -17.62 -19.31
CA VAL A 464 14.22 -16.74 -20.00
C VAL A 464 13.54 -15.40 -20.27
N THR A 465 14.19 -14.30 -19.89
CA THR A 465 13.71 -12.95 -20.20
C THR A 465 14.06 -12.62 -21.66
N LEU A 466 13.06 -12.18 -22.42
CA LEU A 466 13.23 -11.80 -23.82
C LEU A 466 13.58 -10.31 -23.96
N SER A 467 14.34 -9.96 -24.99
CA SER A 467 14.61 -8.57 -25.34
C SER A 467 13.36 -7.83 -25.81
N GLY A 468 13.33 -6.49 -25.74
CA GLY A 468 12.18 -5.68 -26.23
C GLY A 468 11.74 -6.06 -27.65
N GLY A 469 12.69 -6.14 -28.60
CA GLY A 469 12.42 -6.55 -29.98
C GLY A 469 12.00 -8.01 -30.14
N GLN A 470 12.47 -8.93 -29.28
CA GLN A 470 11.97 -10.31 -29.25
C GLN A 470 10.52 -10.37 -28.76
N ARG A 471 10.20 -9.64 -27.69
CA ARG A 471 8.84 -9.58 -27.14
C ARG A 471 7.86 -9.01 -28.15
N ALA A 472 8.24 -7.94 -28.86
CA ALA A 472 7.45 -7.36 -29.93
C ALA A 472 7.16 -8.36 -31.05
N ARG A 473 8.18 -9.10 -31.49
CA ARG A 473 8.04 -10.14 -32.52
C ARG A 473 7.17 -11.32 -32.08
N VAL A 474 7.27 -11.76 -30.82
CA VAL A 474 6.40 -12.81 -30.25
C VAL A 474 4.95 -12.35 -30.20
N SER A 475 4.69 -11.12 -29.75
CA SER A 475 3.34 -10.54 -29.72
C SER A 475 2.74 -10.41 -31.13
N LEU A 476 3.54 -9.96 -32.09
CA LEU A 476 3.14 -9.92 -33.49
C LEU A 476 2.85 -11.33 -34.04
N ALA A 477 3.71 -12.32 -33.74
CA ALA A 477 3.50 -13.70 -34.15
C ALA A 477 2.20 -14.27 -33.57
N ARG A 478 1.87 -13.96 -32.32
CA ARG A 478 0.59 -14.31 -31.68
C ARG A 478 -0.61 -13.74 -32.46
N ALA A 479 -0.56 -12.46 -32.81
CA ALA A 479 -1.61 -11.81 -33.60
C ALA A 479 -1.77 -12.43 -35.01
N LEU A 480 -0.66 -12.80 -35.67
CA LEU A 480 -0.70 -13.47 -36.97
C LEU A 480 -1.22 -14.91 -36.87
N TYR A 481 -0.83 -15.63 -35.81
CA TYR A 481 -1.30 -16.99 -35.56
C TYR A 481 -2.78 -17.01 -35.25
N MET A 482 -3.34 -15.93 -34.70
CA MET A 482 -4.79 -15.84 -34.49
C MET A 482 -5.61 -15.83 -35.78
N ASP A 483 -5.04 -15.29 -36.88
CA ASP A 483 -5.70 -15.07 -38.18
C ASP A 483 -7.05 -14.33 -38.06
N ALA A 484 -7.00 -13.13 -37.48
CA ALA A 484 -8.16 -12.26 -37.28
C ALA A 484 -8.59 -11.55 -38.58
N ASP A 485 -9.78 -10.96 -38.60
CA ASP A 485 -10.29 -10.21 -39.76
C ASP A 485 -9.70 -8.79 -39.82
N ILE A 486 -9.44 -8.18 -38.65
CA ILE A 486 -8.94 -6.81 -38.50
C ILE A 486 -7.63 -6.82 -37.69
N TYR A 487 -6.63 -6.05 -38.13
CA TYR A 487 -5.36 -5.90 -37.43
C TYR A 487 -5.14 -4.47 -36.94
N LEU A 488 -5.05 -4.30 -35.62
CA LEU A 488 -4.70 -3.06 -34.95
C LEU A 488 -3.25 -3.16 -34.45
N LEU A 489 -2.37 -2.32 -34.99
CA LEU A 489 -0.94 -2.39 -34.77
C LEU A 489 -0.47 -1.09 -34.09
N ASP A 490 -0.22 -1.14 -32.79
CA ASP A 490 0.20 0.00 -31.98
C ASP A 490 1.73 0.04 -31.87
N ASP A 491 2.36 0.72 -32.82
CA ASP A 491 3.81 0.86 -32.98
C ASP A 491 4.63 -0.44 -32.79
N PRO A 492 4.31 -1.53 -33.51
CA PRO A 492 4.91 -2.85 -33.30
C PRO A 492 6.40 -2.92 -33.69
N LEU A 493 6.94 -1.90 -34.34
CA LEU A 493 8.31 -1.85 -34.87
C LEU A 493 9.25 -0.96 -34.07
N ALA A 494 8.78 -0.27 -33.03
CA ALA A 494 9.58 0.70 -32.27
C ALA A 494 10.84 0.09 -31.61
N ALA A 495 10.71 -1.13 -31.07
CA ALA A 495 11.79 -1.81 -30.34
C ALA A 495 12.62 -2.77 -31.22
N VAL A 496 12.43 -2.76 -32.54
CA VAL A 496 13.03 -3.71 -33.48
C VAL A 496 14.04 -2.99 -34.37
N ASP A 497 15.20 -3.62 -34.57
CA ASP A 497 16.26 -3.09 -35.45
C ASP A 497 15.74 -2.80 -36.86
N THR A 498 16.23 -1.74 -37.51
CA THR A 498 15.72 -1.26 -38.81
C THR A 498 15.69 -2.34 -39.89
N ALA A 499 16.69 -3.22 -39.95
CA ALA A 499 16.74 -4.30 -40.94
C ALA A 499 15.63 -5.35 -40.71
N VAL A 500 15.41 -5.74 -39.45
CA VAL A 500 14.36 -6.67 -39.07
C VAL A 500 12.98 -6.01 -39.21
N GLY A 501 12.85 -4.74 -38.83
CA GLY A 501 11.66 -3.93 -39.00
C GLY A 501 11.24 -3.84 -40.46
N LYS A 502 12.18 -3.57 -41.37
CA LYS A 502 11.93 -3.55 -42.82
C LYS A 502 11.46 -4.91 -43.35
N HIS A 503 12.08 -6.01 -42.90
CA HIS A 503 11.64 -7.37 -43.27
C HIS A 503 10.22 -7.65 -42.78
N ILE A 504 9.90 -7.30 -41.54
CA ILE A 504 8.56 -7.47 -40.97
C ILE A 504 7.57 -6.61 -41.73
N PHE A 505 7.88 -5.34 -42.00
CA PHE A 505 6.98 -4.45 -42.73
C PHE A 505 6.64 -5.00 -44.13
N ASP A 506 7.65 -5.40 -44.91
CA ASP A 506 7.44 -5.97 -46.26
C ASP A 506 6.72 -7.33 -46.21
N LYS A 507 7.24 -8.30 -45.44
CA LYS A 507 6.69 -9.67 -45.48
C LYS A 507 5.40 -9.85 -44.67
N CYS A 508 5.28 -9.21 -43.52
CA CYS A 508 4.11 -9.31 -42.65
C CYS A 508 3.04 -8.30 -43.06
N ILE A 509 3.31 -7.00 -42.89
CA ILE A 509 2.29 -5.95 -42.98
C ILE A 509 1.85 -5.79 -44.44
N MET A 510 2.78 -5.70 -45.39
CA MET A 510 2.46 -5.44 -46.79
C MET A 510 2.01 -6.68 -47.57
N ARG A 511 2.62 -7.85 -47.34
CA ARG A 511 2.31 -9.08 -48.10
C ARG A 511 1.33 -10.00 -47.39
N TYR A 512 1.66 -10.49 -46.19
CA TYR A 512 0.84 -11.49 -45.51
C TYR A 512 -0.55 -10.94 -45.12
N LEU A 513 -0.60 -9.70 -44.65
CA LEU A 513 -1.84 -9.04 -44.24
C LEU A 513 -2.50 -8.20 -45.36
N ARG A 514 -2.06 -8.31 -46.61
CA ARG A 514 -2.47 -7.45 -47.73
C ARG A 514 -3.99 -7.33 -47.91
N ASN A 515 -4.71 -8.44 -47.76
CA ASN A 515 -6.15 -8.50 -48.03
C ASN A 515 -7.01 -8.10 -46.83
N LYS A 516 -6.38 -7.72 -45.71
CA LYS A 516 -7.05 -7.40 -44.45
C LYS A 516 -6.95 -5.90 -44.15
N PRO A 517 -7.97 -5.30 -43.52
CA PRO A 517 -7.87 -3.95 -42.97
C PRO A 517 -6.80 -3.90 -41.88
N ARG A 518 -5.87 -2.97 -42.03
CA ARG A 518 -4.72 -2.80 -41.13
C ARG A 518 -4.69 -1.35 -40.67
N ILE A 519 -4.73 -1.13 -39.37
CA ILE A 519 -4.55 0.19 -38.76
C ILE A 519 -3.18 0.18 -38.06
N LEU A 520 -2.23 0.94 -38.60
CA LEU A 520 -0.87 1.04 -38.11
C LEU A 520 -0.64 2.40 -37.47
N VAL A 521 -0.52 2.43 -36.14
CA VAL A 521 0.01 3.58 -35.42
C VAL A 521 1.53 3.47 -35.49
N THR A 522 2.23 4.51 -35.94
CA THR A 522 3.70 4.53 -35.91
C THR A 522 4.25 5.94 -35.87
N HIS A 523 5.41 6.10 -35.24
CA HIS A 523 6.21 7.32 -35.31
C HIS A 523 7.19 7.32 -36.50
N GLN A 524 7.31 6.20 -37.22
CA GLN A 524 8.28 6.04 -38.29
C GLN A 524 7.78 6.59 -39.63
N VAL A 525 8.13 7.85 -39.94
CA VAL A 525 7.73 8.58 -41.16
C VAL A 525 8.06 7.83 -42.46
N HIS A 526 9.15 7.06 -42.47
CA HIS A 526 9.61 6.35 -43.67
C HIS A 526 8.65 5.24 -44.14
N LEU A 527 7.69 4.81 -43.30
CA LEU A 527 6.68 3.80 -43.63
C LEU A 527 5.43 4.39 -44.29
N LEU A 528 5.24 5.72 -44.20
CA LEU A 528 4.03 6.42 -44.65
C LEU A 528 3.81 6.43 -46.17
N PRO A 529 4.83 6.52 -47.05
CA PRO A 529 4.61 6.59 -48.50
C PRO A 529 3.90 5.36 -49.08
N VAL A 530 3.90 4.23 -48.35
CA VAL A 530 3.31 2.96 -48.78
C VAL A 530 1.91 2.75 -48.21
N ALA A 531 1.43 3.64 -47.32
CA ALA A 531 0.09 3.57 -46.76
C ALA A 531 -0.95 4.08 -47.76
N ASP A 532 -2.12 3.42 -47.80
CA ASP A 532 -3.21 3.80 -48.69
C ASP A 532 -3.89 5.09 -48.22
N ASN A 533 -3.95 5.28 -46.89
CA ASN A 533 -4.49 6.48 -46.26
C ASN A 533 -3.70 6.79 -44.98
N ILE A 534 -3.55 8.08 -44.68
CA ILE A 534 -2.84 8.58 -43.50
C ILE A 534 -3.79 9.49 -42.73
N VAL A 535 -3.82 9.35 -41.41
CA VAL A 535 -4.56 10.21 -40.48
C VAL A 535 -3.58 10.87 -39.54
N ILE A 536 -3.64 12.20 -39.46
CA ILE A 536 -2.85 13.00 -38.53
C ILE A 536 -3.73 13.38 -37.34
N LEU A 537 -3.37 12.91 -36.16
CA LEU A 537 -4.09 13.13 -34.92
C LEU A 537 -3.33 14.11 -34.02
N THR A 538 -3.97 15.21 -33.63
CA THR A 538 -3.43 16.24 -32.71
C THR A 538 -4.49 16.56 -31.66
N ASP A 539 -4.11 16.55 -30.37
CA ASP A 539 -5.00 16.84 -29.24
C ASP A 539 -6.36 16.10 -29.28
N GLY A 540 -6.35 14.83 -29.69
CA GLY A 540 -7.56 14.01 -29.76
C GLY A 540 -8.48 14.29 -30.95
N LYS A 541 -8.05 15.14 -31.91
CA LYS A 541 -8.79 15.51 -33.12
C LYS A 541 -8.04 15.10 -34.39
N ILE A 542 -8.77 14.78 -35.45
CA ILE A 542 -8.18 14.58 -36.78
C ILE A 542 -7.86 15.96 -37.37
N LEU A 543 -6.58 16.26 -37.56
CA LEU A 543 -6.11 17.47 -38.22
C LEU A 543 -6.32 17.38 -39.73
N SER A 544 -5.88 16.26 -40.31
CA SER A 544 -5.98 16.00 -41.74
C SER A 544 -5.96 14.49 -42.01
N GLN A 545 -6.56 14.10 -43.13
CA GLN A 545 -6.58 12.73 -43.61
C GLN A 545 -6.45 12.71 -45.14
N GLY A 546 -5.74 11.74 -45.68
CA GLY A 546 -5.57 11.57 -47.13
C GLY A 546 -4.37 10.72 -47.50
N THR A 547 -4.09 10.64 -48.79
CA THR A 547 -2.89 9.97 -49.30
C THR A 547 -1.62 10.77 -48.99
N TYR A 548 -0.46 10.10 -49.00
CA TYR A 548 0.83 10.77 -48.79
C TYR A 548 1.05 11.98 -49.72
N MET A 549 0.64 11.84 -50.99
CA MET A 549 0.80 12.91 -51.99
C MET A 549 -0.14 14.09 -51.77
N GLU A 550 -1.37 13.85 -51.31
CA GLU A 550 -2.33 14.92 -51.00
C GLU A 550 -1.87 15.73 -49.77
N LEU A 551 -1.46 15.03 -48.73
CA LEU A 551 -0.98 15.66 -47.49
C LEU A 551 0.34 16.41 -47.70
N SER A 552 1.27 15.86 -48.49
CA SER A 552 2.50 16.57 -48.86
C SER A 552 2.23 17.85 -49.66
N LYS A 553 1.22 17.86 -50.54
CA LYS A 553 0.81 19.06 -51.30
C LYS A 553 0.11 20.10 -50.44
N SER A 554 -0.56 19.69 -49.36
CA SER A 554 -1.25 20.59 -48.43
C SER A 554 -0.30 21.42 -47.55
N GLY A 555 1.03 21.24 -47.70
CA GLY A 555 2.05 22.01 -46.97
C GLY A 555 2.30 21.52 -45.55
N VAL A 556 1.79 20.33 -45.20
CA VAL A 556 2.01 19.72 -43.89
C VAL A 556 3.40 19.07 -43.86
N ASP A 557 4.34 19.66 -43.12
CA ASP A 557 5.63 19.02 -42.88
C ASP A 557 5.49 17.94 -41.80
N PHE A 558 5.40 16.69 -42.24
CA PHE A 558 5.34 15.51 -41.37
C PHE A 558 6.55 15.42 -40.42
N SER A 559 7.71 15.93 -40.84
CA SER A 559 8.94 15.86 -40.05
C SER A 559 8.93 16.90 -38.93
N GLU A 560 8.43 18.10 -39.19
CA GLU A 560 8.32 19.17 -38.19
C GLU A 560 7.26 18.83 -37.15
N LEU A 561 6.10 18.30 -37.55
CA LEU A 561 5.04 17.85 -36.64
C LEU A 561 5.48 16.74 -35.65
N LEU A 562 6.50 15.96 -36.03
CA LEU A 562 7.07 14.92 -35.18
C LEU A 562 8.29 15.42 -34.40
N LYS A 563 9.12 16.32 -34.98
CA LYS A 563 10.29 16.92 -34.32
C LYS A 563 9.95 17.93 -33.22
N VAL A 564 8.95 18.79 -33.44
CA VAL A 564 8.48 19.76 -32.43
C VAL A 564 7.99 19.03 -31.16
N ALA A 565 7.48 17.81 -31.32
CA ALA A 565 7.08 16.96 -30.20
C ALA A 565 8.24 16.15 -29.58
N GLU A 566 9.31 15.89 -30.33
CA GLU A 566 10.54 15.26 -29.81
C GLU A 566 11.31 16.21 -28.87
N GLU A 567 11.37 17.51 -29.18
CA GLU A 567 12.06 18.50 -28.34
C GLU A 567 11.40 18.70 -26.96
N ASP A 568 10.06 18.65 -26.88
CA ASP A 568 9.32 18.66 -25.60
C ASP A 568 9.43 17.34 -24.80
N THR A 569 9.86 16.25 -25.46
CA THR A 569 9.95 14.91 -24.85
C THR A 569 11.36 14.51 -24.44
N VAL A 570 12.45 15.13 -24.93
CA VAL A 570 13.81 14.82 -24.43
C VAL A 570 13.94 15.02 -22.90
N GLU A 571 13.17 15.93 -22.32
CA GLU A 571 13.12 16.16 -20.86
C GLU A 571 12.31 15.09 -20.09
N LYS A 572 11.27 14.50 -20.70
CA LYS A 572 10.37 13.51 -20.07
C LYS A 572 10.74 12.06 -20.38
N ASP A 573 11.19 11.76 -21.60
CA ASP A 573 11.60 10.41 -22.02
C ASP A 573 12.97 10.02 -21.50
N ARG A 574 13.81 10.96 -21.05
CA ARG A 574 14.98 10.60 -20.24
C ARG A 574 14.62 9.84 -18.96
N GLN A 575 13.39 9.96 -18.45
CA GLN A 575 12.90 9.21 -17.29
C GLN A 575 12.29 7.84 -17.65
N SER A 576 11.78 7.66 -18.88
CA SER A 576 11.21 6.39 -19.36
C SER A 576 12.25 5.49 -20.05
N MET A 577 13.20 6.08 -20.77
CA MET A 577 14.19 5.39 -21.61
C MET A 577 15.33 4.72 -20.79
N LEU A 578 15.62 5.24 -19.59
CA LEU A 578 16.53 4.57 -18.63
C LEU A 578 15.94 3.28 -18.03
N SER A 579 14.67 2.95 -18.29
CA SER A 579 14.09 1.65 -17.92
C SER A 579 14.25 0.56 -19.00
N LEU A 580 14.63 0.94 -20.23
CA LEU A 580 14.63 0.05 -21.40
C LEU A 580 16.02 -0.24 -21.99
N CYS A 581 17.00 0.64 -21.76
CA CYS A 581 18.39 0.41 -22.20
C CYS A 581 19.23 -0.16 -21.03
N ASP A 582 19.34 -1.49 -20.97
CA ASP A 582 20.55 -2.23 -20.55
C ASP A 582 20.20 -3.71 -20.30
N GLN A 583 19.75 -4.40 -21.35
CA GLN A 583 19.74 -5.88 -21.42
C GLN A 583 20.92 -6.42 -22.24
N ALA A 584 21.99 -5.64 -22.41
CA ALA A 584 23.16 -6.03 -23.18
C ALA A 584 24.36 -6.35 -22.28
N HIS A 585 24.33 -7.47 -21.57
CA HIS A 585 25.56 -8.12 -21.10
C HIS A 585 25.44 -9.65 -21.19
N TYR A 586 25.95 -10.20 -22.28
CA TYR A 586 26.26 -11.63 -22.40
C TYR A 586 27.40 -11.97 -21.43
N ILE A 587 27.12 -12.74 -20.39
CA ILE A 587 28.16 -13.43 -19.62
C ILE A 587 28.45 -14.75 -20.32
N ARG A 588 29.59 -14.82 -21.00
CA ARG A 588 30.21 -16.10 -21.41
C ARG A 588 30.51 -16.91 -20.13
N PRO A 589 30.14 -18.20 -20.03
CA PRO A 589 30.63 -19.04 -18.95
C PRO A 589 32.14 -19.19 -19.12
N ARG A 590 32.88 -18.78 -18.09
CA ARG A 590 34.32 -19.01 -17.98
C ARG A 590 34.51 -20.50 -17.71
N ALA A 591 35.14 -21.19 -18.65
CA ALA A 591 35.61 -22.54 -18.45
C ALA A 591 36.81 -22.48 -17.50
N ASP A 592 36.59 -22.78 -16.22
CA ASP A 592 37.67 -23.20 -15.33
C ASP A 592 37.72 -24.72 -15.32
N THR A 593 38.79 -25.20 -15.95
CA THR A 593 39.33 -26.54 -15.95
C THR A 593 39.57 -27.08 -14.54
N ASN A 594 39.12 -28.31 -14.28
CA ASN A 594 39.87 -29.41 -13.64
C ASN A 594 38.97 -30.34 -12.81
N VAL A 595 38.31 -31.33 -13.43
CA VAL A 595 38.10 -32.63 -12.79
C VAL A 595 38.19 -33.73 -13.84
N SER A 596 39.00 -34.73 -13.50
CA SER A 596 39.47 -35.88 -14.25
C SER A 596 38.41 -36.66 -15.04
N ALA A 597 38.83 -37.09 -16.22
CA ALA A 597 38.22 -38.14 -17.03
C ALA A 597 37.93 -39.42 -16.24
N LYS A 598 36.74 -39.99 -16.47
CA LYS A 598 36.53 -41.43 -16.61
C LYS A 598 35.37 -41.68 -17.58
N SER A 599 35.65 -42.54 -18.55
CA SER A 599 34.86 -42.92 -19.71
C SER A 599 33.71 -43.89 -19.39
N SER A 600 32.85 -44.03 -20.40
CA SER A 600 31.97 -45.15 -20.77
C SER A 600 30.53 -45.14 -20.27
N GLY A 601 29.60 -45.16 -21.23
CA GLY A 601 28.21 -45.57 -21.05
C GLY A 601 27.22 -44.62 -21.73
N GLU A 602 26.89 -44.90 -22.99
CA GLU A 602 25.69 -44.35 -23.65
C GLU A 602 24.46 -44.78 -22.86
N GLU A 603 23.71 -43.83 -22.31
CA GLU A 603 22.29 -44.01 -22.00
C GLU A 603 21.57 -42.67 -22.16
N ASN A 604 20.53 -42.69 -22.99
CA ASN A 604 19.64 -41.57 -23.27
C ASN A 604 18.93 -41.13 -21.98
N VAL A 605 19.40 -40.05 -21.36
CA VAL A 605 18.64 -39.34 -20.33
C VAL A 605 17.88 -38.21 -21.02
N PRO A 606 16.53 -38.18 -21.00
CA PRO A 606 15.80 -37.02 -21.48
C PRO A 606 16.17 -35.85 -20.56
N TYR A 607 16.75 -34.79 -21.13
CA TYR A 607 17.00 -33.54 -20.42
C TYR A 607 15.65 -33.02 -19.91
N SER A 608 15.33 -33.33 -18.66
CA SER A 608 14.22 -32.74 -17.95
C SER A 608 14.54 -31.27 -17.78
N VAL A 609 13.67 -30.42 -18.34
CA VAL A 609 13.67 -28.98 -18.08
C VAL A 609 13.70 -28.79 -16.56
N HIS A 610 14.81 -28.28 -16.03
CA HIS A 610 14.81 -27.70 -14.69
C HIS A 610 13.88 -26.50 -14.75
N LEU A 611 12.61 -26.72 -14.40
CA LEU A 611 11.73 -25.68 -13.90
C LEU A 611 12.51 -25.00 -12.75
N PRO A 612 12.51 -23.66 -12.63
CA PRO A 612 12.90 -23.07 -11.35
C PRO A 612 12.02 -23.71 -10.29
N GLU A 613 12.66 -24.33 -9.29
CA GLU A 613 12.00 -25.08 -8.22
C GLU A 613 10.80 -24.28 -7.71
N GLU A 614 9.62 -24.89 -7.68
CA GLU A 614 8.52 -24.34 -6.89
C GLU A 614 9.06 -24.06 -5.49
N GLU A 615 8.73 -22.92 -4.89
CA GLU A 615 9.20 -22.56 -3.55
C GLU A 615 9.00 -23.77 -2.63
N GLU A 616 10.09 -24.50 -2.37
CA GLU A 616 9.99 -25.80 -1.73
C GLU A 616 9.59 -25.55 -0.30
N ARG A 617 8.32 -25.83 0.00
CA ARG A 617 7.82 -25.71 1.34
C ARG A 617 8.48 -26.81 2.15
N GLU A 618 9.44 -26.45 2.99
CA GLU A 618 9.99 -27.37 3.98
C GLU A 618 8.84 -27.95 4.82
N THR A 619 8.52 -29.22 4.58
CA THR A 619 7.53 -29.96 5.37
C THR A 619 8.24 -30.59 6.56
N GLY A 620 8.05 -30.04 7.76
CA GLY A 620 8.73 -30.54 8.94
C GLY A 620 8.37 -29.81 10.23
N ARG A 621 9.01 -30.19 11.34
CA ARG A 621 8.91 -29.46 12.60
C ARG A 621 9.64 -28.13 12.46
N ILE A 622 9.02 -27.06 12.96
CA ILE A 622 9.64 -25.72 13.01
C ILE A 622 10.90 -25.80 13.88
N ASP A 623 12.06 -25.42 13.32
CA ASP A 623 13.30 -25.35 14.08
C ASP A 623 13.17 -24.33 15.24
N LEU A 624 13.67 -24.71 16.41
CA LEU A 624 13.69 -23.87 17.61
C LEU A 624 14.44 -22.56 17.36
N ASN A 625 15.42 -22.55 16.46
CA ASN A 625 16.13 -21.34 16.08
C ASN A 625 15.21 -20.31 15.41
N VAL A 626 14.19 -20.74 14.67
CA VAL A 626 13.20 -19.85 14.04
C VAL A 626 12.35 -19.18 15.11
N LEU A 627 11.91 -19.95 16.11
CA LEU A 627 11.16 -19.43 17.26
C LEU A 627 12.00 -18.43 18.06
N ILE A 628 13.26 -18.77 18.37
CA ILE A 628 14.19 -17.86 19.08
C ILE A 628 14.40 -16.57 18.27
N SER A 629 14.55 -16.69 16.94
CA SER A 629 14.70 -15.53 16.05
C SER A 629 13.46 -14.62 16.06
N TYR A 630 12.25 -15.20 16.08
CA TYR A 630 11.00 -14.45 16.21
C TYR A 630 10.95 -13.65 17.52
N PHE A 631 11.25 -14.30 18.65
CA PHE A 631 11.25 -13.64 19.96
C PHE A 631 12.35 -12.58 20.07
N LYS A 632 13.55 -12.87 19.54
CA LYS A 632 14.67 -11.92 19.46
C LYS A 632 14.30 -10.69 18.62
N ALA A 633 13.54 -10.86 17.54
CA ALA A 633 13.06 -9.75 16.71
C ALA A 633 12.01 -8.89 17.44
N GLY A 634 11.15 -9.47 18.28
CA GLY A 634 10.11 -8.74 19.00
C GLY A 634 10.60 -7.99 20.23
N ALA A 635 11.32 -8.67 21.11
CA ALA A 635 11.88 -8.07 22.29
C ALA A 635 13.17 -8.80 22.62
N GLY A 636 14.28 -8.07 22.56
CA GLY A 636 15.58 -8.62 22.93
C GLY A 636 15.51 -9.42 24.23
N ILE A 637 16.40 -10.41 24.35
CA ILE A 637 16.34 -11.54 25.29
C ILE A 637 15.81 -11.18 26.69
N VAL A 638 16.22 -10.05 27.27
CA VAL A 638 15.76 -9.54 28.57
C VAL A 638 14.24 -9.40 28.68
N ARG A 639 13.59 -8.79 27.69
CA ARG A 639 12.12 -8.58 27.70
C ARG A 639 11.36 -9.88 27.47
N PHE A 640 11.96 -10.83 26.77
CA PHE A 640 11.41 -12.18 26.61
C PHE A 640 11.48 -12.96 27.94
N ILE A 641 12.61 -12.94 28.63
CA ILE A 641 12.76 -13.53 29.97
C ILE A 641 11.73 -12.92 30.92
N LEU A 642 11.56 -11.60 30.89
CA LEU A 642 10.56 -10.91 31.70
C LEU A 642 9.13 -11.37 31.35
N LEU A 643 8.79 -11.57 30.06
CA LEU A 643 7.49 -12.14 29.68
C LEU A 643 7.30 -13.55 30.26
N VAL A 644 8.30 -14.42 30.15
CA VAL A 644 8.24 -15.78 30.71
C VAL A 644 8.06 -15.75 32.22
N LEU A 645 8.78 -14.88 32.93
CA LEU A 645 8.62 -14.68 34.36
C LEU A 645 7.18 -14.29 34.72
N PHE A 646 6.60 -13.31 34.03
CA PHE A 646 5.22 -12.88 34.29
C PHE A 646 4.18 -13.94 33.88
N LEU A 647 4.47 -14.78 32.89
CA LEU A 647 3.63 -15.93 32.56
C LEU A 647 3.63 -16.97 33.69
N LEU A 648 4.81 -17.30 34.23
CA LEU A 648 4.95 -18.23 35.35
C LEU A 648 4.31 -17.67 36.63
N LEU A 649 4.60 -16.41 36.96
CA LEU A 649 4.07 -15.73 38.14
C LEU A 649 2.54 -15.63 38.10
N ALA A 650 1.94 -15.36 36.93
CA ALA A 650 0.49 -15.41 36.79
C ALA A 650 -0.07 -16.83 36.98
N GLN A 651 0.64 -17.86 36.52
CA GLN A 651 0.22 -19.25 36.72
C GLN A 651 0.31 -19.66 38.19
N ILE A 652 1.36 -19.23 38.89
CA ILE A 652 1.51 -19.46 40.33
C ILE A 652 0.33 -18.85 41.08
N PHE A 653 0.01 -17.56 40.86
CA PHE A 653 -1.13 -16.92 41.52
C PHE A 653 -2.48 -17.60 41.23
N LEU A 654 -2.69 -18.08 40.00
CA LEU A 654 -3.89 -18.82 39.65
C LEU A 654 -4.02 -20.10 40.47
N VAL A 655 -2.95 -20.91 40.55
CA VAL A 655 -2.92 -22.15 41.33
C VAL A 655 -3.02 -21.88 42.83
N THR A 656 -2.35 -20.84 43.34
CA THR A 656 -2.42 -20.43 44.75
C THR A 656 -3.83 -20.02 45.15
N SER A 657 -4.59 -19.37 44.26
CA SER A 657 -5.99 -19.01 44.52
C SER A 657 -6.87 -20.26 44.70
N ASP A 658 -6.74 -21.25 43.82
CA ASP A 658 -7.53 -22.48 43.88
C ASP A 658 -7.14 -23.31 45.13
N TRP A 659 -5.85 -23.38 45.46
CA TRP A 659 -5.35 -24.04 46.67
C TRP A 659 -5.83 -23.37 47.96
N TRP A 660 -5.79 -22.03 48.02
CA TRP A 660 -6.24 -21.28 49.20
C TRP A 660 -7.72 -21.52 49.48
N LEU A 661 -8.54 -21.53 48.42
CA LEU A 661 -9.96 -21.82 48.53
C LEU A 661 -10.22 -23.25 49.04
N ALA A 662 -9.51 -24.25 48.51
CA ALA A 662 -9.64 -25.64 48.96
C ALA A 662 -9.28 -25.81 50.45
N ARG A 663 -8.19 -25.16 50.88
CA ARG A 663 -7.79 -25.15 52.28
C ARG A 663 -8.88 -24.53 53.17
N TRP A 664 -9.37 -23.34 52.80
CA TRP A 664 -10.38 -22.64 53.57
C TRP A 664 -11.69 -23.44 53.68
N THR A 665 -12.14 -24.09 52.60
CA THR A 665 -13.35 -24.92 52.65
C THR A 665 -13.19 -26.16 53.53
N ASN A 666 -11.99 -26.77 53.55
CA ASN A 666 -11.73 -27.92 54.41
C ASN A 666 -11.69 -27.52 55.90
N GLU A 667 -11.12 -26.35 56.24
CA GLU A 667 -11.15 -25.83 57.61
C GLU A 667 -12.59 -25.55 58.09
N ILE A 668 -13.50 -25.14 57.20
CA ILE A 668 -14.93 -24.98 57.51
C ILE A 668 -15.60 -26.35 57.72
N GLU A 669 -15.27 -27.36 56.91
CA GLU A 669 -15.81 -28.72 57.04
C GLU A 669 -15.35 -29.38 58.36
N ASP A 670 -14.05 -29.30 58.68
CA ASP A 670 -13.51 -29.81 59.93
C ASP A 670 -14.19 -29.17 61.16
N ARG A 671 -14.53 -27.87 61.08
CA ARG A 671 -15.30 -27.17 62.12
C ARG A 671 -16.74 -27.67 62.19
N HIS A 672 -17.38 -27.89 61.06
CA HIS A 672 -18.76 -28.39 61.00
C HIS A 672 -18.86 -29.82 61.55
N ASP A 673 -17.93 -30.71 61.15
CA ASP A 673 -17.85 -32.08 61.66
C ASP A 673 -17.55 -32.10 63.17
N ALA A 674 -16.71 -31.18 63.67
CA ALA A 674 -16.47 -31.01 65.10
C ALA A 674 -17.70 -30.51 65.88
N ILE A 675 -18.61 -29.77 65.24
CA ILE A 675 -19.89 -29.32 65.84
C ILE A 675 -20.95 -30.42 65.77
N GLU A 676 -21.06 -31.15 64.65
CA GLU A 676 -22.00 -32.28 64.52
C GLU A 676 -21.64 -33.47 65.43
N THR A 677 -20.35 -33.72 65.65
CA THR A 677 -19.89 -34.72 66.63
C THR A 677 -20.04 -34.27 68.08
N HIS A 678 -20.26 -32.97 68.31
CA HIS A 678 -20.58 -32.41 69.61
C HIS A 678 -22.09 -32.53 69.90
N ASP A 679 -22.57 -33.76 70.05
CA ASP A 679 -23.95 -34.05 70.46
C ASP A 679 -24.18 -33.53 71.91
N PRO A 680 -25.14 -32.60 72.16
CA PRO A 680 -25.39 -32.06 73.50
C PRO A 680 -26.06 -33.08 74.45
N ASP A 681 -26.52 -34.23 73.96
CA ASP A 681 -27.24 -35.23 74.75
C ASP A 681 -26.35 -36.23 75.53
N PHE A 682 -25.02 -36.08 75.51
CA PHE A 682 -24.13 -36.86 76.38
C PHE A 682 -23.90 -36.19 77.75
N THR A 683 -24.94 -35.60 78.35
CA THR A 683 -24.92 -35.00 79.70
C THR A 683 -25.87 -35.66 80.70
N HIS A 684 -26.27 -36.91 80.48
CA HIS A 684 -26.89 -37.73 81.53
C HIS A 684 -26.36 -39.17 81.54
N CYS A 685 -25.18 -39.36 82.12
CA CYS A 685 -24.82 -40.61 82.78
C CYS A 685 -24.29 -40.27 84.17
N ASN A 686 -25.10 -40.57 85.19
CA ASN A 686 -24.79 -40.34 86.59
C ASN A 686 -23.43 -40.93 86.95
N ALA A 687 -22.63 -40.13 87.64
CA ALA A 687 -21.45 -40.60 88.35
C ALA A 687 -21.85 -41.77 89.28
N THR A 688 -21.36 -42.95 88.96
CA THR A 688 -21.19 -44.01 89.95
C THR A 688 -19.69 -44.20 90.14
N THR A 689 -19.28 -44.03 91.39
CA THR A 689 -17.96 -44.31 91.91
C THR A 689 -17.54 -45.73 91.54
N ASP A 690 -16.51 -45.85 90.71
CA ASP A 690 -15.34 -46.70 90.98
C ASP A 690 -14.28 -46.52 89.89
N GLY A 691 -13.03 -46.77 90.27
CA GLY A 691 -11.83 -46.27 89.61
C GLY A 691 -11.70 -46.57 88.12
N ASN A 692 -11.36 -45.54 87.35
CA ASN A 692 -10.14 -45.44 86.55
C ASN A 692 -10.20 -44.15 85.71
N VAL A 693 -9.06 -43.50 85.58
CA VAL A 693 -8.86 -42.20 84.92
C VAL A 693 -9.42 -42.24 83.49
N LEU A 694 -10.60 -41.63 83.30
CA LEU A 694 -11.10 -41.22 81.99
C LEU A 694 -10.31 -39.99 81.55
N THR A 695 -9.42 -40.16 80.57
CA THR A 695 -8.90 -39.04 79.79
C THR A 695 -10.07 -38.42 79.03
N THR A 696 -10.67 -37.36 79.58
CA THR A 696 -11.51 -36.44 78.83
C THR A 696 -10.63 -35.76 77.79
N GLY A 697 -10.59 -36.31 76.57
CA GLY A 697 -10.05 -35.63 75.40
C GLY A 697 -10.93 -34.42 75.14
N ARG A 698 -10.48 -33.24 75.57
CA ARG A 698 -11.10 -31.96 75.25
C ARG A 698 -10.97 -31.79 73.73
N MET A 699 -12.00 -32.12 72.96
CA MET A 699 -12.05 -31.77 71.54
C MET A 699 -12.08 -30.24 71.45
N VAL A 700 -11.03 -29.67 70.86
CA VAL A 700 -10.91 -28.22 70.64
C VAL A 700 -11.60 -27.93 69.30
N ILE A 701 -12.68 -27.15 69.34
CA ILE A 701 -13.33 -26.66 68.12
C ILE A 701 -12.32 -25.75 67.39
N PRO A 702 -12.01 -25.98 66.11
CA PRO A 702 -11.13 -25.10 65.34
C PRO A 702 -11.75 -23.70 65.22
N GLU A 703 -11.06 -22.67 65.70
CA GLU A 703 -11.41 -21.28 65.42
C GLU A 703 -11.04 -20.97 63.95
N VAL A 704 -12.05 -20.74 63.12
CA VAL A 704 -11.87 -20.35 61.71
C VAL A 704 -12.11 -18.85 61.59
N ASP A 705 -11.04 -18.09 61.35
CA ASP A 705 -11.12 -16.64 61.10
C ASP A 705 -11.59 -16.37 59.66
N THR A 706 -12.90 -16.45 59.42
CA THR A 706 -13.50 -16.26 58.09
C THR A 706 -13.09 -14.93 57.45
N TYR A 707 -13.09 -13.84 58.23
CA TYR A 707 -12.71 -12.51 57.73
C TYR A 707 -11.24 -12.44 57.31
N PHE A 708 -10.33 -13.11 58.04
CA PHE A 708 -8.92 -13.19 57.67
C PHE A 708 -8.76 -13.93 56.33
N ASN A 709 -9.38 -15.11 56.21
CA ASN A 709 -9.35 -15.92 54.99
C ASN A 709 -9.92 -15.17 53.78
N LEU A 710 -11.00 -14.39 53.98
CA LEU A 710 -11.59 -13.55 52.94
C LEU A 710 -10.65 -12.42 52.49
N HIS A 711 -9.99 -11.72 53.42
CA HIS A 711 -9.05 -10.65 53.09
C HIS A 711 -7.83 -11.18 52.33
N VAL A 712 -7.28 -12.32 52.74
CA VAL A 712 -6.16 -12.97 52.04
C VAL A 712 -6.58 -13.40 50.64
N TYR A 713 -7.75 -14.02 50.50
CA TYR A 713 -8.27 -14.46 49.20
C TYR A 713 -8.54 -13.27 48.26
N THR A 714 -9.03 -12.15 48.80
CA THR A 714 -9.19 -10.89 48.05
C THR A 714 -7.83 -10.36 47.54
N GLY A 715 -6.79 -10.39 48.37
CA GLY A 715 -5.44 -9.98 47.98
C GLY A 715 -4.86 -10.84 46.85
N ILE A 716 -5.01 -12.17 46.94
CA ILE A 716 -4.59 -13.11 45.89
C ILE A 716 -5.37 -12.84 44.59
N LEU A 717 -6.66 -12.58 44.68
CA LEU A 717 -7.52 -12.32 43.52
C LEU A 717 -7.13 -11.03 42.77
N VAL A 718 -6.80 -9.97 43.50
CA VAL A 718 -6.26 -8.73 42.90
C VAL A 718 -4.92 -9.00 42.22
N ALA A 719 -4.04 -9.77 42.86
CA ALA A 719 -2.75 -10.17 42.26
C ALA A 719 -2.96 -10.98 40.97
N VAL A 720 -3.90 -11.93 40.94
CA VAL A 720 -4.26 -12.66 39.71
C VAL A 720 -4.71 -11.72 38.61
N PHE A 721 -5.63 -10.79 38.90
CA PHE A 721 -6.16 -9.88 37.90
C PHE A 721 -5.06 -9.01 37.28
N VAL A 722 -4.21 -8.42 38.14
CA VAL A 722 -3.10 -7.56 37.68
C VAL A 722 -2.07 -8.37 36.87
N CYS A 723 -1.70 -9.57 37.32
CA CYS A 723 -0.70 -10.39 36.63
C CYS A 723 -1.22 -10.95 35.30
N THR A 724 -2.49 -11.38 35.24
CA THR A 724 -3.10 -11.89 34.00
C THR A 724 -3.33 -10.80 32.96
N LEU A 725 -3.63 -9.57 33.40
CA LEU A 725 -3.72 -8.41 32.51
C LEU A 725 -2.32 -8.01 31.99
N THR A 726 -1.34 -7.91 32.89
CA THR A 726 0.04 -7.50 32.56
C THR A 726 0.68 -8.46 31.55
N ARG A 727 0.57 -9.78 31.76
CA ARG A 727 1.11 -10.78 30.82
C ARG A 727 0.46 -10.68 29.43
N ALA A 728 -0.86 -10.44 29.37
CA ALA A 728 -1.57 -10.29 28.10
C ALA A 728 -1.09 -9.06 27.32
N PHE A 729 -0.95 -7.91 27.98
CA PHE A 729 -0.42 -6.69 27.35
C PHE A 729 1.02 -6.88 26.86
N MET A 730 1.87 -7.53 27.65
CA MET A 730 3.26 -7.78 27.24
C MET A 730 3.34 -8.73 26.05
N PHE A 731 2.55 -9.80 26.02
CA PHE A 731 2.49 -10.72 24.89
C PHE A 731 2.08 -10.01 23.58
N PHE A 732 1.00 -9.24 23.61
CA PHE A 732 0.54 -8.53 22.41
C PHE A 732 1.48 -7.40 21.99
N LYS A 733 2.14 -6.71 22.94
CA LYS A 733 3.17 -5.71 22.65
C LYS A 733 4.37 -6.35 21.95
N LEU A 734 4.85 -7.49 22.45
CA LEU A 734 5.91 -8.28 21.84
C LEU A 734 5.55 -8.70 20.41
N ALA A 735 4.36 -9.26 20.20
CA ALA A 735 3.93 -9.73 18.89
C ALA A 735 3.87 -8.60 17.83
N VAL A 736 3.37 -7.41 18.20
CA VAL A 736 3.33 -6.25 17.29
C VAL A 736 4.74 -5.75 16.97
N THR A 737 5.63 -5.70 17.95
CA THR A 737 7.02 -5.29 17.72
C THR A 737 7.76 -6.32 16.86
N ALA A 738 7.53 -7.61 17.07
CA ALA A 738 8.11 -8.69 16.26
C ALA A 738 7.70 -8.56 14.80
N GLY A 739 6.39 -8.46 14.54
CA GLY A 739 5.87 -8.31 13.19
C GLY A 739 6.42 -7.08 12.46
N GLY A 740 6.50 -5.94 13.16
CA GLY A 740 7.09 -4.72 12.60
C GLY A 740 8.57 -4.89 12.26
N ASN A 741 9.37 -5.44 13.18
CA ASN A 741 10.81 -5.62 12.98
C ASN A 741 11.14 -6.65 11.90
N LEU A 742 10.39 -7.76 11.85
CA LEU A 742 10.53 -8.78 10.81
C LEU A 742 10.18 -8.22 9.43
N HIS A 743 9.08 -7.48 9.32
CA HIS A 743 8.70 -6.83 8.06
C HIS A 743 9.78 -5.84 7.58
N ASN A 744 10.36 -5.06 8.50
CA ASN A 744 11.44 -4.13 8.19
C ASN A 744 12.71 -4.85 7.75
N MET A 745 13.06 -5.95 8.42
CA MET A 745 14.21 -6.77 8.07
C MET A 745 14.03 -7.37 6.67
N MET A 746 12.84 -7.93 6.39
CA MET A 746 12.48 -8.46 5.08
C MET A 746 12.59 -7.37 4.01
N PHE A 747 11.95 -6.21 4.20
CA PHE A 747 11.98 -5.11 3.23
C PHE A 747 13.41 -4.59 2.99
N ALA A 748 14.21 -4.42 4.05
CA ALA A 748 15.60 -3.99 3.92
C ALA A 748 16.48 -5.03 3.19
N ARG A 749 16.20 -6.33 3.36
CA ARG A 749 16.90 -7.40 2.64
C ARG A 749 16.48 -7.45 1.18
N ILE A 750 15.20 -7.30 0.87
CA ILE A 750 14.70 -7.19 -0.51
C ILE A 750 15.37 -6.01 -1.21
N LEU A 751 15.42 -4.83 -0.59
CA LEU A 751 16.08 -3.67 -1.18
C LEU A 751 17.58 -3.89 -1.41
N ARG A 752 18.26 -4.72 -0.61
CA ARG A 752 19.69 -5.05 -0.76
C ARG A 752 19.95 -6.21 -1.72
N ALA A 753 18.93 -6.99 -2.09
CA ALA A 753 19.08 -8.13 -2.99
C ALA A 753 19.62 -7.68 -4.35
N THR A 754 20.39 -8.49 -5.05
CA THR A 754 20.91 -8.14 -6.39
C THR A 754 19.78 -8.20 -7.43
N MET A 755 19.97 -7.59 -8.61
CA MET A 755 18.99 -7.71 -9.70
C MET A 755 18.74 -9.18 -10.09
N ALA A 756 19.78 -10.02 -10.05
CA ALA A 756 19.67 -11.45 -10.31
C ALA A 756 18.65 -12.17 -9.40
N PHE A 757 18.44 -11.69 -8.17
CA PHE A 757 17.39 -12.24 -7.30
C PHE A 757 16.00 -12.00 -7.88
N PHE A 758 15.73 -10.80 -8.40
CA PHE A 758 14.44 -10.44 -8.97
C PHE A 758 14.22 -11.03 -10.37
N ASP A 759 15.29 -11.32 -11.11
CA ASP A 759 15.19 -11.99 -12.41
C ASP A 759 14.90 -13.50 -12.27
N MET A 760 15.37 -14.13 -11.18
CA MET A 760 15.17 -15.55 -10.90
C MET A 760 13.90 -15.85 -10.10
N ASN A 761 13.44 -14.91 -9.27
CA ASN A 761 12.29 -15.08 -8.40
C ASN A 761 11.13 -14.21 -8.89
N PRO A 762 9.98 -14.79 -9.24
CA PRO A 762 8.81 -14.03 -9.65
C PRO A 762 8.34 -13.11 -8.51
N VAL A 763 8.00 -11.87 -8.86
CA VAL A 763 7.55 -10.81 -7.94
C VAL A 763 6.06 -10.89 -7.66
#